data_AF-A0A4U2Z3U2-F1
#
_entry.id   AF-A0A4U2Z3U2-F1
#
_cell.length_a   1.000
_cell.length_b   1.000
_cell.length_c   1.000
_cell.angle_alpha   90.00
_cell.angle_beta   90.00
_cell.angle_gamma   90.00
#
_symmetry.space_group_name_H-M   'P 1'
#
loop_
_entity.id
_entity.type
_entity.pdbx_description
1 polymer ?
#
loop_
_entity_poly.entity_id
_entity_poly.type
_entity_poly.pdbx_seq_one_letter_code
_entity_poly.pdbx_strand_id
1 'polypeptide(L)'
;MEAVIGKIAAIEGVFYIRGLDNSLRKALENEKVYEGEIIIGDANNTPAENVTVSIADGSEIVVLGKEKQLFDSSLLNREFSNEDTVTNKDSIQALLEKNGDIDNIEDLETAAGEEEIVDSTDGVKSVFLDANGAITDINADLRDVAFAEETTESRDDNYLLNIDTNNTPIITDVLATATETNSLERIYEGQLEATDLDAADTHTFQQTGTATVVTNGESMAVVTDLTVTVAANGSYTIDGNFDQLADGETATVIFTYTATDNSGAQNAISEPKTVTLTVTGSNDQPIVSDVALTATETNGLEAIYEGQLEATDLDTTDTHTFQQVGTATVMASNEVVPVTDFAVVVAADGSYTVNGNFDALAEGETATVTFEYIATDDSGTASSVSEPKTVTLTVTGSNDQPVVSDVNVNSSIEHLYANGASLAQIETLAGTTISNSGSTPTDGAAIKFIIETGANETVSFNWDFFDAEEASSQPMINFNDFSFVVIDGVLMTLEDAVAQDVNGNTVLSHTFATAGNHTITFGVMNSTDTAYSSALDIQHISGGVIVDIQTVGNVISAQNNIYETNGLEAIYTGQLVLTADIDTTDTHTFQVDANSITATLNGEEVTIPGLTVNITNADTGAYEVIGNFDQLAEGETATVTFEYTATDDSGAPNAISEPKTVTLTVTGTNDTPTFSTGAGADEGSVTEDATNPTLSTTGTLVVSDEDD
;
A
#
# COMPACT_ATOMS: atom_id res chain seq x y z
N MET A 1 38.91 -0.65 10.16
CA MET A 1 40.23 -0.41 9.55
C MET A 1 41.19 -0.26 10.71
N GLU A 2 42.09 -1.22 10.92
CA GLU A 2 42.98 -1.22 12.10
C GLU A 2 43.85 0.04 12.13
N ALA A 3 44.01 0.66 13.30
CA ALA A 3 44.78 1.87 13.46
C ALA A 3 46.27 1.59 13.22
N VAL A 4 46.95 2.45 12.46
CA VAL A 4 48.39 2.32 12.18
C VAL A 4 49.17 2.89 13.35
N ILE A 5 49.95 2.07 14.04
CA ILE A 5 50.77 2.47 15.18
C ILE A 5 52.12 3.03 14.76
N GLY A 6 52.70 2.45 13.70
CA GLY A 6 53.99 2.90 13.20
C GLY A 6 54.32 2.36 11.83
N LYS A 7 55.53 2.67 11.39
CA LYS A 7 56.07 2.23 10.11
C LYS A 7 57.52 1.80 10.28
N ILE A 8 57.89 0.67 9.68
CA ILE A 8 59.26 0.17 9.73
C ILE A 8 60.17 1.13 8.96
N ALA A 9 61.10 1.74 9.68
CA ALA A 9 62.03 2.75 9.16
C ALA A 9 63.34 2.14 8.65
N ALA A 10 63.83 1.09 9.29
CA ALA A 10 65.03 0.36 8.90
C ALA A 10 64.99 -1.08 9.40
N ILE A 11 65.64 -2.01 8.69
CA ILE A 11 65.72 -3.42 9.08
C ILE A 11 67.09 -4.02 8.70
N GLU A 12 67.78 -4.57 9.68
CA GLU A 12 69.01 -5.36 9.54
C GLU A 12 68.77 -6.73 10.19
N GLY A 13 68.67 -7.79 9.38
CA GLY A 13 68.30 -9.14 9.84
C GLY A 13 66.94 -9.61 9.31
N VAL A 14 66.38 -10.67 9.88
CA VAL A 14 65.06 -11.20 9.51
C VAL A 14 64.09 -11.03 10.68
N PHE A 15 63.01 -10.27 10.46
CA PHE A 15 61.94 -10.07 11.44
C PHE A 15 60.60 -10.46 10.83
N TYR A 16 59.65 -10.83 11.68
CA TYR A 16 58.30 -11.20 11.30
C TYR A 16 57.29 -10.37 12.08
N ILE A 17 56.16 -10.04 11.46
CA ILE A 17 55.01 -9.41 12.09
C ILE A 17 53.93 -10.47 12.26
N ARG A 18 53.44 -10.61 13.48
CA ARG A 18 52.29 -11.45 13.82
C ARG A 18 51.05 -10.59 14.01
N GLY A 19 50.03 -10.82 13.19
CA GLY A 19 48.72 -10.17 13.29
C GLY A 19 47.86 -10.74 14.43
N LEU A 20 46.74 -10.06 14.73
CA LEU A 20 45.77 -10.47 15.76
C LEU A 20 45.10 -11.82 15.46
N ASP A 21 45.01 -12.18 14.18
CA ASP A 21 44.53 -13.48 13.69
C ASP A 21 45.60 -14.60 13.76
N ASN A 22 46.75 -14.33 14.40
CA ASN A 22 47.95 -15.17 14.43
C ASN A 22 48.61 -15.41 13.06
N SER A 23 48.25 -14.68 12.00
CA SER A 23 48.99 -14.74 10.74
C SER A 23 50.40 -14.20 10.92
N LEU A 24 51.40 -14.85 10.31
CA LEU A 24 52.80 -14.46 10.39
C LEU A 24 53.30 -14.05 9.01
N ARG A 25 53.83 -12.83 8.88
CA ARG A 25 54.43 -12.33 7.64
C ARG A 25 55.82 -11.76 7.90
N LYS A 26 56.69 -11.80 6.89
CA LYS A 26 58.05 -11.24 7.00
C LYS A 26 57.97 -9.72 6.97
N ALA A 27 58.59 -9.06 7.93
CA ALA A 27 58.66 -7.62 8.05
C ALA A 27 59.52 -7.02 6.92
N LEU A 28 59.01 -5.96 6.28
CA LEU A 28 59.70 -5.24 5.21
C LEU A 28 59.91 -3.76 5.58
N GLU A 29 60.99 -3.19 5.08
CA GLU A 29 61.23 -1.75 5.22
C GLU A 29 60.08 -0.96 4.57
N ASN A 30 59.64 0.12 5.23
CA ASN A 30 58.47 0.92 4.91
C ASN A 30 57.10 0.25 5.12
N GLU A 31 57.02 -0.95 5.69
CA GLU A 31 55.75 -1.59 6.02
C GLU A 31 55.06 -0.92 7.21
N LYS A 32 53.72 -0.87 7.19
CA LYS A 32 52.91 -0.36 8.30
C LYS A 32 52.76 -1.43 9.37
N VAL A 33 52.79 -1.00 10.63
CA VAL A 33 52.54 -1.81 11.82
C VAL A 33 51.23 -1.32 12.44
N TYR A 34 50.28 -2.23 12.64
CA TYR A 34 48.94 -1.94 13.12
C TYR A 34 48.78 -2.23 14.61
N GLU A 35 47.74 -1.66 15.22
CA GLU A 35 47.36 -1.88 16.63
C GLU A 35 47.29 -3.38 16.95
N GLY A 36 48.01 -3.80 17.99
CA GLY A 36 48.01 -5.17 18.48
C GLY A 36 48.98 -6.11 17.76
N GLU A 37 49.71 -5.66 16.74
CA GLU A 37 50.69 -6.49 16.04
C GLU A 37 51.98 -6.71 16.85
N ILE A 38 52.59 -7.88 16.70
CA ILE A 38 53.85 -8.21 17.40
C ILE A 38 54.96 -8.41 16.38
N ILE A 39 56.04 -7.64 16.51
CA ILE A 39 57.27 -7.86 15.74
C ILE A 39 58.16 -8.84 16.49
N ILE A 40 58.67 -9.83 15.78
CA ILE A 40 59.44 -10.97 16.32
C ILE A 40 60.73 -11.13 15.51
N GLY A 41 61.88 -11.14 16.18
CA GLY A 41 63.16 -11.48 15.55
C GLY A 41 63.30 -12.97 15.23
N ASP A 42 63.88 -13.29 14.07
CA ASP A 42 64.19 -14.68 13.70
C ASP A 42 65.22 -15.30 14.65
N ALA A 43 65.10 -16.61 14.89
CA ALA A 43 65.99 -17.34 15.80
C ALA A 43 67.47 -17.31 15.36
N ASN A 44 67.76 -17.02 14.09
CA ASN A 44 69.10 -16.92 13.54
C ASN A 44 69.68 -15.50 13.59
N ASN A 45 68.90 -14.49 13.99
CA ASN A 45 69.42 -13.13 14.08
C ASN A 45 70.55 -13.05 15.13
N THR A 46 71.60 -12.30 14.80
CA THR A 46 72.64 -11.92 15.73
C THR A 46 72.13 -10.85 16.70
N PRO A 47 72.72 -10.69 17.90
CA PRO A 47 72.28 -9.66 18.85
C PRO A 47 72.40 -8.21 18.34
N ALA A 48 73.16 -7.96 17.26
CA ALA A 48 73.34 -6.63 16.67
C ALA A 48 72.32 -6.31 15.55
N GLU A 49 71.69 -7.34 14.96
CA GLU A 49 70.63 -7.18 13.98
C GLU A 49 69.38 -6.60 14.65
N ASN A 50 68.67 -5.70 13.96
CA ASN A 50 67.57 -4.96 14.55
C ASN A 50 66.53 -4.54 13.51
N VAL A 51 65.33 -4.22 13.99
CA VAL A 51 64.30 -3.54 13.21
C VAL A 51 63.86 -2.29 13.96
N THR A 52 63.86 -1.16 13.25
CA THR A 52 63.48 0.15 13.79
C THR A 52 62.10 0.52 13.26
N VAL A 53 61.18 0.86 14.15
CA VAL A 53 59.81 1.29 13.82
C VAL A 53 59.64 2.74 14.27
N SER A 54 59.37 3.64 13.34
CA SER A 54 58.95 5.01 13.65
C SER A 54 57.46 5.00 13.96
N ILE A 55 57.08 5.36 15.19
CA ILE A 55 55.69 5.45 15.61
C ILE A 55 55.13 6.86 15.36
N ALA A 56 53.80 7.02 15.45
CA ALA A 56 53.11 8.22 14.98
C ALA A 56 53.50 9.53 15.70
N ASP A 57 54.04 9.45 16.92
CA ASP A 57 54.52 10.61 17.70
C ASP A 57 55.93 11.10 17.30
N GLY A 58 56.60 10.38 16.38
CA GLY A 58 57.96 10.68 15.91
C GLY A 58 59.08 9.95 16.64
N SER A 59 58.76 9.16 17.67
CA SER A 59 59.72 8.30 18.38
C SER A 59 60.08 7.07 17.55
N GLU A 60 61.27 6.51 17.80
CA GLU A 60 61.73 5.28 17.16
C GLU A 60 61.86 4.15 18.19
N ILE A 61 61.24 3.00 17.89
CA ILE A 61 61.33 1.79 18.69
C ILE A 61 62.22 0.80 17.97
N VAL A 62 63.28 0.33 18.63
CA VAL A 62 64.24 -0.62 18.08
C VAL A 62 64.05 -2.00 18.72
N VAL A 63 63.74 -3.01 17.93
CA VAL A 63 63.66 -4.41 18.36
C VAL A 63 64.95 -5.11 17.98
N LEU A 64 65.67 -5.65 18.96
CA LEU A 64 67.01 -6.23 18.78
C LEU A 64 66.97 -7.76 18.66
N GLY A 65 67.80 -8.29 17.76
CA GLY A 65 68.12 -9.71 17.61
C GLY A 65 66.88 -10.59 17.49
N LYS A 66 66.58 -11.32 18.57
CA LYS A 66 65.54 -12.36 18.66
C LYS A 66 64.36 -11.95 19.53
N GLU A 67 64.35 -10.70 20.00
CA GLU A 67 63.33 -10.18 20.89
C GLU A 67 61.98 -10.02 20.20
N LYS A 68 60.94 -9.82 21.02
CA LYS A 68 59.57 -9.60 20.56
C LYS A 68 59.01 -8.33 21.15
N GLN A 69 58.30 -7.54 20.35
CA GLN A 69 57.68 -6.29 20.78
C GLN A 69 56.24 -6.21 20.27
N LEU A 70 55.29 -6.00 21.18
CA LEU A 70 53.90 -5.66 20.87
C LEU A 70 53.81 -4.18 20.52
N PHE A 71 53.10 -3.86 19.44
CA PHE A 71 52.81 -2.51 19.01
C PHE A 71 51.33 -2.20 19.23
N ASP A 72 51.03 -1.41 20.25
CA ASP A 72 49.69 -0.95 20.57
C ASP A 72 49.70 0.54 20.97
N SER A 73 48.51 1.08 21.18
CA SER A 73 48.27 2.49 21.47
C SER A 73 48.89 2.97 22.79
N SER A 74 49.29 2.05 23.68
CA SER A 74 50.01 2.41 24.90
C SER A 74 51.40 2.98 24.60
N LEU A 75 51.97 2.67 23.43
CA LEU A 75 53.27 3.17 23.00
C LEU A 75 53.23 4.65 22.57
N LEU A 76 52.05 5.17 22.19
CA LEU A 76 51.89 6.57 21.74
C LEU A 76 51.77 7.58 22.90
N ASN A 77 51.60 7.10 24.13
CA ASN A 77 51.37 7.94 25.32
C ASN A 77 52.55 7.89 26.31
N ARG A 78 53.72 7.38 25.91
CA ARG A 78 54.92 7.33 26.74
C ARG A 78 55.98 8.28 26.19
N GLU A 79 56.43 9.23 27.00
CA GLU A 79 57.68 9.95 26.70
C GLU A 79 58.85 8.97 26.89
N PHE A 80 59.42 8.47 25.79
CA PHE A 80 60.67 7.73 25.81
C PHE A 80 61.83 8.72 25.86
N SER A 81 62.66 8.65 26.89
CA SER A 81 63.93 9.37 26.88
C SER A 81 64.89 8.68 25.91
N ASN A 82 65.84 9.43 25.36
CA ASN A 82 66.84 8.95 24.39
C ASN A 82 67.85 7.92 24.94
N GLU A 83 67.62 7.39 26.16
CA GLU A 83 68.35 6.28 26.78
C GLU A 83 67.43 5.12 27.24
N ASP A 84 66.11 5.16 26.98
CA ASP A 84 65.19 4.11 27.42
C ASP A 84 65.23 2.86 26.51
N THR A 85 66.06 1.88 26.87
CA THR A 85 66.01 0.52 26.32
C THR A 85 65.04 -0.37 27.11
N VAL A 86 64.02 -0.92 26.45
CA VAL A 86 63.16 -1.98 27.01
C VAL A 86 63.80 -3.33 26.67
N THR A 87 64.34 -4.02 27.67
CA THR A 87 64.92 -5.37 27.48
C THR A 87 64.42 -6.36 28.54
N ASN A 88 64.31 -7.62 28.13
CA ASN A 88 63.93 -8.77 28.94
C ASN A 88 64.78 -8.89 30.23
N LYS A 89 64.16 -9.43 31.28
CA LYS A 89 64.61 -9.71 32.66
C LYS A 89 66.06 -10.19 32.79
N ASP A 90 66.59 -10.91 31.80
CA ASP A 90 67.97 -11.42 31.79
C ASP A 90 69.04 -10.32 31.57
N SER A 91 68.65 -9.11 31.16
CA SER A 91 69.56 -7.98 30.90
C SER A 91 69.83 -7.11 32.14
N ILE A 92 69.00 -7.26 33.19
CA ILE A 92 69.14 -6.52 34.45
C ILE A 92 70.34 -7.06 35.26
N GLN A 93 70.66 -8.35 35.12
CA GLN A 93 71.81 -8.96 35.77
C GLN A 93 73.14 -8.48 35.14
N ALA A 94 73.17 -8.21 33.83
CA ALA A 94 74.34 -7.66 33.14
C ALA A 94 74.55 -6.14 33.35
N LEU A 95 73.50 -5.39 33.72
CA LEU A 95 73.60 -3.95 34.04
C LEU A 95 74.04 -3.69 35.48
N LEU A 96 73.68 -4.58 36.42
CA LEU A 96 74.11 -4.52 37.81
C LEU A 96 75.60 -4.85 37.99
N GLU A 97 76.19 -5.62 37.08
CA GLU A 97 77.64 -5.94 37.09
C GLU A 97 78.52 -4.85 36.44
N LYS A 98 77.94 -3.85 35.75
CA LYS A 98 78.68 -2.83 34.99
C LYS A 98 78.77 -1.46 35.65
N ASN A 99 77.92 -1.15 36.64
CA ASN A 99 78.00 0.07 37.44
C ASN A 99 78.64 -0.25 38.79
N GLY A 100 79.98 -0.22 38.84
CA GLY A 100 80.76 -0.50 40.04
C GLY A 100 80.58 0.53 41.15
N ASP A 101 79.50 0.41 41.93
CA ASP A 101 79.40 0.90 43.31
C ASP A 101 78.22 0.26 44.07
N ILE A 102 78.35 -1.02 44.44
CA ILE A 102 77.69 -1.57 45.64
C ILE A 102 78.68 -2.53 46.30
N ASP A 103 79.46 -2.00 47.24
CA ASP A 103 80.13 -2.81 48.25
C ASP A 103 79.08 -3.61 49.04
N ASN A 104 79.34 -4.92 49.21
CA ASN A 104 78.61 -5.94 50.01
C ASN A 104 77.51 -6.76 49.34
N ILE A 105 77.90 -7.61 48.38
CA ILE A 105 77.30 -8.96 48.24
C ILE A 105 78.43 -10.00 48.40
N GLU A 106 79.10 -9.95 49.54
CA GLU A 106 79.97 -11.02 50.05
C GLU A 106 79.18 -11.94 51.00
N ASP A 107 77.93 -12.30 50.65
CA ASP A 107 77.11 -13.24 51.43
C ASP A 107 76.22 -14.14 50.55
N LEU A 108 76.69 -14.47 49.34
CA LEU A 108 76.23 -15.67 48.63
C LEU A 108 77.44 -16.51 48.23
N GLU A 109 78.18 -16.94 49.26
CA GLU A 109 79.08 -18.09 49.14
C GLU A 109 78.27 -19.30 48.68
N THR A 110 78.69 -19.81 47.54
CA THR A 110 78.14 -20.97 46.88
C THR A 110 78.49 -22.20 47.72
N ALA A 111 77.47 -22.95 48.10
CA ALA A 111 77.62 -24.29 48.65
C ALA A 111 78.15 -25.25 47.56
N ALA A 112 79.44 -25.15 47.25
CA ALA A 112 80.23 -26.18 46.57
C ALA A 112 81.71 -25.82 46.70
N GLY A 113 82.30 -26.14 47.86
CA GLY A 113 83.75 -26.10 48.02
C GLY A 113 84.40 -27.20 47.19
N GLU A 114 85.06 -26.81 46.09
CA GLU A 114 86.23 -27.53 45.61
C GLU A 114 87.49 -26.74 46.00
N GLU A 115 88.25 -27.41 46.87
CA GLU A 115 89.69 -27.29 47.14
C GLU A 115 90.52 -26.54 46.07
N GLU A 116 91.37 -25.60 46.49
CA GLU A 116 92.82 -25.86 46.62
C GLU A 116 93.64 -24.55 46.85
N ILE A 117 94.18 -24.43 48.06
CA ILE A 117 95.54 -23.99 48.48
C ILE A 117 96.28 -22.93 47.64
N VAL A 118 96.74 -21.84 48.29
CA VAL A 118 98.17 -21.45 48.50
C VAL A 118 98.30 -19.97 48.96
N ASP A 119 98.64 -19.84 50.24
CA ASP A 119 99.77 -19.11 50.83
C ASP A 119 99.90 -17.56 50.82
N SER A 120 100.13 -17.09 52.05
CA SER A 120 100.89 -15.90 52.47
C SER A 120 100.17 -14.54 52.31
N THR A 121 100.24 -13.59 53.25
CA THR A 121 101.09 -13.41 54.43
C THR A 121 100.54 -12.24 55.25
N ASP A 122 100.76 -12.26 56.57
CA ASP A 122 100.65 -11.14 57.52
C ASP A 122 99.25 -10.53 57.72
N GLY A 123 98.52 -10.77 58.81
CA GLY A 123 98.98 -10.65 60.19
C GLY A 123 98.56 -9.31 60.77
N VAL A 124 97.47 -9.28 61.56
CA VAL A 124 97.39 -8.67 62.92
C VAL A 124 95.94 -8.71 63.41
N LYS A 125 95.80 -9.28 64.61
CA LYS A 125 94.60 -9.47 65.43
C LYS A 125 93.95 -8.15 65.83
N SER A 126 92.61 -8.12 65.86
CA SER A 126 91.87 -7.26 66.79
C SER A 126 90.79 -8.08 67.49
N VAL A 127 91.00 -8.28 68.78
CA VAL A 127 90.11 -8.95 69.73
C VAL A 127 89.35 -7.85 70.47
N PHE A 128 88.03 -7.96 70.58
CA PHE A 128 87.26 -7.30 71.64
C PHE A 128 86.49 -8.35 72.43
N LEU A 129 86.68 -8.32 73.75
CA LEU A 129 86.03 -9.14 74.77
C LEU A 129 85.05 -8.27 75.54
N ASP A 130 83.92 -8.84 75.99
CA ASP A 130 83.14 -8.32 77.11
C ASP A 130 82.69 -9.42 78.10
N ALA A 131 81.85 -9.05 79.07
CA ALA A 131 82.20 -9.06 80.49
C ALA A 131 81.85 -10.32 81.32
N ASN A 132 81.63 -11.49 80.71
CA ASN A 132 81.40 -12.75 81.44
C ASN A 132 82.30 -13.94 81.03
N GLY A 133 83.36 -13.72 80.25
CA GLY A 133 84.55 -14.61 80.24
C GLY A 133 84.35 -16.07 79.81
N ALA A 134 83.30 -16.41 79.06
CA ALA A 134 83.14 -17.73 78.44
C ALA A 134 83.11 -17.59 76.91
N ILE A 135 84.05 -18.25 76.24
CA ILE A 135 84.09 -18.40 74.78
C ILE A 135 83.18 -19.59 74.46
N THR A 136 81.99 -19.31 73.95
CA THR A 136 81.16 -20.33 73.30
C THR A 136 81.08 -19.98 71.83
N ASP A 137 81.55 -20.92 71.02
CA ASP A 137 81.68 -20.86 69.57
C ASP A 137 80.31 -20.64 68.93
N ILE A 138 80.05 -19.41 68.45
CA ILE A 138 78.78 -19.03 67.79
C ILE A 138 78.59 -19.81 66.46
N ASN A 139 79.64 -20.41 65.91
CA ASN A 139 79.56 -21.26 64.72
C ASN A 139 79.21 -22.73 65.04
N ALA A 140 79.17 -23.12 66.32
CA ALA A 140 78.75 -24.46 66.73
C ALA A 140 77.21 -24.58 66.87
N ASP A 141 76.53 -23.54 67.37
CA ASP A 141 75.06 -23.55 67.55
C ASP A 141 74.30 -23.47 66.21
N LEU A 142 74.83 -22.79 65.19
CA LEU A 142 74.16 -22.69 63.88
C LEU A 142 74.27 -23.97 63.04
N ARG A 143 75.16 -24.90 63.40
CA ARG A 143 75.30 -26.20 62.71
C ARG A 143 74.43 -27.31 63.31
N ASP A 144 73.93 -27.14 64.55
CA ASP A 144 73.05 -28.11 65.22
C ASP A 144 71.56 -27.92 64.88
N VAL A 145 71.16 -26.77 64.33
CA VAL A 145 69.74 -26.50 63.97
C VAL A 145 69.40 -26.93 62.53
N ALA A 146 70.41 -27.18 61.67
CA ALA A 146 70.18 -27.44 60.25
C ALA A 146 70.03 -28.92 59.87
N PHE A 147 70.43 -29.88 60.72
CA PHE A 147 70.33 -31.30 60.42
C PHE A 147 70.17 -32.17 61.68
N ALA A 148 68.95 -32.30 62.18
CA ALA A 148 68.60 -33.38 63.12
C ALA A 148 67.24 -33.99 62.75
N GLU A 149 67.32 -35.18 62.14
CA GLU A 149 66.21 -36.12 61.99
C GLU A 149 65.78 -36.68 63.35
N GLU A 150 64.46 -36.68 63.55
CA GLU A 150 63.64 -37.70 64.20
C GLU A 150 63.58 -37.88 65.75
N THR A 151 62.31 -38.04 66.19
CA THR A 151 61.76 -38.79 67.33
C THR A 151 61.50 -38.11 68.70
N THR A 152 60.21 -37.88 68.92
CA THR A 152 59.39 -38.12 70.14
C THR A 152 59.96 -37.80 71.54
N GLU A 153 59.45 -36.74 72.17
CA GLU A 153 58.48 -36.78 73.29
C GLU A 153 58.36 -35.40 73.97
N SER A 154 57.11 -34.92 74.04
CA SER A 154 56.51 -34.01 75.02
C SER A 154 57.42 -33.34 76.08
N ARG A 155 57.44 -31.99 76.06
CA ARG A 155 56.99 -31.16 77.20
C ARG A 155 56.89 -29.68 76.80
N ASP A 156 55.63 -29.25 76.67
CA ASP A 156 55.07 -27.92 76.93
C ASP A 156 56.00 -26.70 76.76
N ASP A 157 56.02 -26.16 75.54
CA ASP A 157 55.98 -24.71 75.31
C ASP A 157 55.10 -24.45 74.08
N ASN A 158 53.87 -24.02 74.35
CA ASN A 158 52.83 -23.77 73.37
C ASN A 158 53.08 -22.40 72.70
N TYR A 159 53.89 -22.40 71.64
CA TYR A 159 53.86 -21.37 70.60
C TYR A 159 53.93 -22.06 69.24
N LEU A 160 52.87 -22.80 68.91
CA LEU A 160 52.61 -23.17 67.52
C LEU A 160 52.28 -21.88 66.77
N LEU A 161 53.27 -21.34 66.08
CA LEU A 161 53.03 -20.49 64.93
C LEU A 161 52.25 -21.36 63.94
N ASN A 162 50.92 -21.18 63.87
CA ASN A 162 50.12 -21.71 62.78
C ASN A 162 50.61 -21.02 61.51
N ILE A 163 51.63 -21.59 60.87
CA ILE A 163 51.90 -21.31 59.47
C ILE A 163 50.75 -22.02 58.77
N ASP A 164 49.68 -21.27 58.45
CA ASP A 164 48.67 -21.73 57.49
C ASP A 164 49.44 -22.16 56.25
N THR A 165 49.53 -23.47 56.02
CA THR A 165 50.17 -24.03 54.83
C THR A 165 49.29 -23.91 53.60
N ASN A 166 48.08 -23.38 53.75
CA ASN A 166 47.12 -23.19 52.68
C ASN A 166 47.46 -21.92 51.87
N ASN A 167 47.25 -21.96 50.57
CA ASN A 167 47.33 -20.87 49.64
C ASN A 167 45.93 -20.48 49.19
N THR A 168 45.74 -19.19 48.90
CA THR A 168 44.42 -18.71 48.50
C THR A 168 44.18 -19.02 47.02
N PRO A 169 42.97 -19.49 46.65
CA PRO A 169 42.64 -19.71 45.26
C PRO A 169 42.81 -18.45 44.43
N ILE A 170 43.41 -18.60 43.25
CA ILE A 170 43.60 -17.53 42.28
C ILE A 170 42.53 -17.68 41.20
N ILE A 171 41.73 -16.61 41.04
CA ILE A 171 40.72 -16.47 39.99
C ILE A 171 40.97 -15.19 39.18
N THR A 172 40.42 -15.13 37.96
CA THR A 172 40.60 -14.01 37.03
C THR A 172 39.27 -13.40 36.61
N ASP A 173 39.25 -12.16 36.16
CA ASP A 173 38.06 -11.58 35.54
C ASP A 173 37.69 -12.35 34.26
N VAL A 174 36.39 -12.50 34.00
CA VAL A 174 35.85 -13.20 32.84
C VAL A 174 35.15 -12.17 31.94
N LEU A 175 35.57 -12.13 30.68
CA LEU A 175 34.93 -11.33 29.64
C LEU A 175 34.26 -12.28 28.65
N ALA A 176 33.00 -12.01 28.34
CA ALA A 176 32.20 -12.78 27.40
C ALA A 176 31.37 -11.85 26.52
N THR A 177 30.97 -12.36 25.36
CA THR A 177 30.06 -11.68 24.44
C THR A 177 28.98 -12.64 24.00
N ALA A 178 27.76 -12.15 23.85
CA ALA A 178 26.65 -12.88 23.25
C ALA A 178 25.92 -11.96 22.26
N THR A 179 25.18 -12.56 21.34
CA THR A 179 24.13 -11.86 20.61
C THR A 179 22.82 -12.24 21.26
N GLU A 180 21.92 -11.29 21.31
CA GLU A 180 20.56 -11.50 21.75
C GLU A 180 19.84 -12.61 20.95
N THR A 181 18.82 -13.16 21.59
CA THR A 181 17.73 -13.92 20.99
C THR A 181 16.41 -13.41 21.54
N ASN A 182 15.34 -13.51 20.75
CA ASN A 182 14.01 -13.05 21.15
C ASN A 182 13.43 -13.89 22.29
N SER A 183 12.57 -13.25 23.10
CA SER A 183 11.94 -13.77 24.30
C SER A 183 12.92 -14.05 25.45
N LEU A 184 12.35 -14.44 26.61
CA LEU A 184 13.14 -14.86 27.76
C LEU A 184 13.85 -16.20 27.47
N GLU A 185 15.16 -16.16 27.31
CA GLU A 185 15.99 -17.35 27.11
C GLU A 185 17.32 -17.26 27.87
N ARG A 186 18.03 -18.40 27.93
CA ARG A 186 19.44 -18.44 28.31
C ARG A 186 20.28 -17.80 27.22
N ILE A 187 20.82 -16.62 27.53
CA ILE A 187 21.69 -15.87 26.62
C ILE A 187 23.13 -16.36 26.68
N TYR A 188 23.57 -16.86 27.84
CA TYR A 188 24.94 -17.32 27.99
C TYR A 188 25.10 -18.43 29.02
N GLU A 189 26.00 -19.37 28.73
CA GLU A 189 26.51 -20.35 29.69
C GLU A 189 28.04 -20.35 29.68
N GLY A 190 28.64 -20.50 30.86
CA GLY A 190 30.08 -20.50 31.01
C GLY A 190 30.57 -21.36 32.17
N GLN A 191 31.90 -21.44 32.28
CA GLN A 191 32.60 -22.17 33.32
C GLN A 191 33.64 -21.27 33.97
N LEU A 192 33.58 -21.17 35.29
CA LEU A 192 34.56 -20.49 36.12
C LEU A 192 35.69 -21.46 36.48
N GLU A 193 36.91 -20.94 36.45
CA GLU A 193 38.12 -21.70 36.76
C GLU A 193 38.89 -21.01 37.89
N ALA A 194 39.57 -21.83 38.70
CA ALA A 194 40.43 -21.39 39.78
C ALA A 194 41.69 -22.25 39.80
N THR A 195 42.82 -21.63 40.13
CA THR A 195 44.09 -22.33 40.33
C THR A 195 44.56 -22.15 41.76
N ASP A 196 45.09 -23.22 42.34
CA ASP A 196 45.72 -23.18 43.66
C ASP A 196 47.17 -23.69 43.58
N LEU A 197 48.02 -23.18 44.45
CA LEU A 197 49.38 -23.70 44.64
C LEU A 197 49.34 -25.01 45.44
N ASP A 198 48.31 -25.21 46.27
CA ASP A 198 48.01 -26.47 46.94
C ASP A 198 47.34 -27.45 45.98
N ALA A 199 48.16 -28.24 45.29
CA ALA A 199 47.71 -29.14 44.22
C ALA A 199 46.71 -30.25 44.64
N ALA A 200 46.42 -30.40 45.93
CA ALA A 200 45.42 -31.35 46.44
C ALA A 200 44.02 -30.72 46.61
N ASP A 201 43.91 -29.40 46.45
CA ASP A 201 42.71 -28.64 46.75
C ASP A 201 41.71 -28.66 45.59
N THR A 202 40.44 -28.63 45.98
CA THR A 202 39.28 -28.55 45.11
C THR A 202 38.54 -27.24 45.36
N HIS A 203 38.06 -26.61 44.29
CA HIS A 203 37.39 -25.31 44.38
C HIS A 203 35.88 -25.43 44.28
N THR A 204 35.18 -24.60 45.04
CA THR A 204 33.74 -24.32 44.86
C THR A 204 33.52 -22.85 44.54
N PHE A 205 32.54 -22.56 43.69
CA PHE A 205 32.27 -21.20 43.21
C PHE A 205 30.93 -20.68 43.72
N GLN A 206 30.85 -19.36 43.89
CA GLN A 206 29.65 -18.68 44.36
C GLN A 206 29.58 -17.27 43.77
N GLN A 207 28.38 -16.84 43.36
CA GLN A 207 28.10 -15.43 43.08
C GLN A 207 28.13 -14.61 44.36
N THR A 208 28.76 -13.45 44.30
CA THR A 208 28.74 -12.43 45.36
C THR A 208 28.08 -11.17 44.82
N GLY A 209 27.30 -10.47 45.65
CA GLY A 209 26.54 -9.29 45.21
C GLY A 209 25.34 -9.62 44.30
N THR A 210 24.76 -8.59 43.70
CA THR A 210 23.66 -8.70 42.72
C THR A 210 24.19 -8.48 41.31
N ALA A 211 23.64 -9.19 40.33
CA ALA A 211 23.91 -8.87 38.94
C ALA A 211 23.29 -7.50 38.59
N THR A 212 23.97 -6.74 37.73
CA THR A 212 23.53 -5.44 37.22
C THR A 212 23.61 -5.44 35.71
N VAL A 213 22.70 -4.73 35.04
CA VAL A 213 22.74 -4.51 33.60
C VAL A 213 22.97 -3.03 33.33
N VAL A 214 23.83 -2.73 32.37
CA VAL A 214 24.09 -1.38 31.88
C VAL A 214 23.94 -1.39 30.36
N THR A 215 22.95 -0.68 29.82
CA THR A 215 22.82 -0.46 28.38
C THR A 215 23.77 0.65 27.92
N ASN A 216 24.15 0.64 26.64
CA ASN A 216 24.91 1.75 26.06
C ASN A 216 24.05 3.04 26.07
N GLY A 217 24.70 4.20 26.05
CA GLY A 217 24.04 5.50 26.32
C GLY A 217 23.00 5.94 25.28
N GLU A 218 22.92 5.27 24.13
CA GLU A 218 21.94 5.55 23.08
C GLU A 218 20.70 4.62 23.18
N SER A 219 20.80 3.48 23.87
CA SER A 219 19.72 2.51 23.99
C SER A 219 18.72 2.86 25.09
N MET A 220 17.43 2.84 24.72
CA MET A 220 16.31 2.95 25.66
C MET A 220 15.79 1.58 26.14
N ALA A 221 16.45 0.49 25.73
CA ALA A 221 16.07 -0.87 26.04
C ALA A 221 16.02 -1.14 27.54
N VAL A 222 14.97 -1.82 27.98
CA VAL A 222 14.82 -2.32 29.34
C VAL A 222 14.95 -3.84 29.33
N VAL A 223 16.07 -4.34 29.85
CA VAL A 223 16.27 -5.77 30.07
C VAL A 223 15.40 -6.23 31.23
N THR A 224 14.48 -7.16 30.98
CA THR A 224 13.61 -7.75 32.00
C THR A 224 14.02 -9.18 32.34
N ASP A 225 13.54 -9.66 33.50
CA ASP A 225 13.66 -11.06 33.91
C ASP A 225 15.10 -11.63 34.00
N LEU A 226 16.10 -10.74 34.18
CA LEU A 226 17.50 -11.15 34.33
C LEU A 226 17.69 -12.08 35.54
N THR A 227 18.22 -13.27 35.27
CA THR A 227 18.62 -14.26 36.27
C THR A 227 20.06 -14.70 36.02
N VAL A 228 20.89 -14.67 37.06
CA VAL A 228 22.24 -15.25 37.04
C VAL A 228 22.27 -16.41 38.03
N THR A 229 22.73 -17.57 37.57
CA THR A 229 22.90 -18.76 38.40
C THR A 229 24.35 -19.19 38.37
N VAL A 230 25.03 -19.24 39.52
CA VAL A 230 26.38 -19.80 39.65
C VAL A 230 26.30 -21.06 40.50
N ALA A 231 26.71 -22.19 39.92
CA ALA A 231 26.78 -23.48 40.61
C ALA A 231 28.14 -23.68 41.28
N ALA A 232 28.17 -24.50 42.33
CA ALA A 232 29.39 -24.76 43.09
C ALA A 232 30.51 -25.38 42.26
N ASN A 233 30.20 -26.08 41.16
CA ASN A 233 31.18 -26.66 40.25
C ASN A 233 31.77 -25.64 39.24
N GLY A 234 31.43 -24.36 39.34
CA GLY A 234 31.91 -23.29 38.46
C GLY A 234 31.05 -23.04 37.24
N SER A 235 30.07 -23.88 36.94
CA SER A 235 29.14 -23.62 35.83
C SER A 235 28.23 -22.44 36.18
N TYR A 236 28.03 -21.52 35.23
CA TYR A 236 27.10 -20.42 35.40
C TYR A 236 26.25 -20.18 34.16
N THR A 237 25.04 -19.67 34.37
CA THR A 237 24.12 -19.27 33.31
C THR A 237 23.63 -17.85 33.53
N ILE A 238 23.37 -17.16 32.42
CA ILE A 238 22.73 -15.86 32.38
C ILE A 238 21.50 -16.02 31.49
N ASP A 239 20.34 -15.80 32.08
CA ASP A 239 19.03 -15.86 31.44
C ASP A 239 18.38 -14.45 31.52
N GLY A 240 17.72 -13.98 30.47
CA GLY A 240 17.08 -12.65 30.45
C GLY A 240 16.35 -12.39 29.13
N ASN A 241 15.47 -11.38 29.11
CA ASN A 241 14.84 -10.89 27.88
C ASN A 241 15.55 -9.61 27.45
N PHE A 242 16.07 -9.62 26.22
CA PHE A 242 16.83 -8.51 25.65
C PHE A 242 16.11 -7.85 24.45
N ASP A 243 14.88 -8.27 24.12
CA ASP A 243 14.04 -7.98 22.91
C ASP A 243 13.95 -6.51 22.49
N GLN A 244 14.41 -5.60 23.32
CA GLN A 244 14.33 -4.16 23.07
C GLN A 244 15.63 -3.57 22.50
N LEU A 245 16.69 -4.37 22.38
CA LEU A 245 17.97 -3.91 21.84
C LEU A 245 18.00 -4.05 20.31
N ALA A 246 17.97 -2.91 19.62
CA ALA A 246 18.13 -2.87 18.18
C ALA A 246 19.53 -3.33 17.71
N ASP A 247 19.68 -3.55 16.40
CA ASP A 247 20.95 -4.00 15.81
C ASP A 247 22.13 -3.10 16.20
N GLY A 248 23.13 -3.71 16.82
CA GLY A 248 24.34 -3.01 17.28
C GLY A 248 24.18 -2.24 18.59
N GLU A 249 22.98 -2.17 19.18
CA GLU A 249 22.83 -1.78 20.58
C GLU A 249 23.44 -2.84 21.49
N THR A 250 23.81 -2.45 22.72
CA THR A 250 24.45 -3.40 23.64
C THR A 250 23.99 -3.22 25.07
N ALA A 251 23.77 -4.34 25.76
CA ALA A 251 23.60 -4.42 27.20
C ALA A 251 24.75 -5.18 27.84
N THR A 252 25.34 -4.63 28.90
CA THR A 252 26.44 -5.26 29.66
C THR A 252 25.93 -5.78 30.99
N VAL A 253 25.93 -7.10 31.16
CA VAL A 253 25.61 -7.79 32.42
C VAL A 253 26.89 -7.97 33.23
N ILE A 254 26.88 -7.50 34.48
CA ILE A 254 28.03 -7.53 35.39
C ILE A 254 27.63 -8.22 36.69
N PHE A 255 28.40 -9.21 37.14
CA PHE A 255 28.30 -9.77 38.48
C PHE A 255 29.67 -10.17 39.04
N THR A 256 29.77 -10.28 40.36
CA THR A 256 31.01 -10.70 41.04
C THR A 256 30.94 -12.15 41.53
N TYR A 257 32.08 -12.82 41.63
CA TYR A 257 32.18 -14.19 42.13
C TYR A 257 33.45 -14.41 42.96
N THR A 258 33.42 -15.44 43.81
CA THR A 258 34.57 -15.93 44.59
C THR A 258 34.73 -17.43 44.40
N ALA A 259 35.96 -17.92 44.55
CA ALA A 259 36.25 -19.35 44.68
C ALA A 259 36.69 -19.67 46.10
N THR A 260 36.26 -20.82 46.61
CA THR A 260 36.61 -21.31 47.94
C THR A 260 37.24 -22.70 47.81
N ASP A 261 38.48 -22.87 48.29
CA ASP A 261 39.10 -24.19 48.39
C ASP A 261 38.47 -25.04 49.52
N ASN A 262 38.86 -26.31 49.62
CA ASN A 262 38.37 -27.23 50.64
C ASN A 262 39.29 -27.35 51.86
N SER A 263 40.26 -26.46 52.04
CA SER A 263 41.22 -26.49 53.16
C SER A 263 40.59 -26.14 54.50
N GLY A 264 39.53 -25.32 54.49
CA GLY A 264 38.90 -24.77 55.68
C GLY A 264 39.74 -23.73 56.43
N ALA A 265 40.84 -23.25 55.84
CA ALA A 265 41.69 -22.19 56.39
C ALA A 265 41.03 -20.80 56.28
N GLN A 266 41.55 -19.81 57.01
CA GLN A 266 41.01 -18.44 56.93
C GLN A 266 41.22 -17.79 55.56
N ASN A 267 42.24 -18.24 54.83
CA ASN A 267 42.59 -17.76 53.50
C ASN A 267 42.03 -18.64 52.38
N ALA A 268 41.03 -19.48 52.67
CA ALA A 268 40.41 -20.41 51.74
C ALA A 268 39.54 -19.75 50.65
N ILE A 269 39.24 -18.45 50.78
CA ILE A 269 38.35 -17.71 49.88
C ILE A 269 39.17 -16.71 49.08
N SER A 270 39.01 -16.71 47.76
CA SER A 270 39.67 -15.76 46.86
C SER A 270 39.14 -14.33 47.03
N GLU A 271 39.94 -13.35 46.65
CA GLU A 271 39.43 -12.00 46.38
C GLU A 271 38.37 -12.06 45.25
N PRO A 272 37.29 -11.25 45.32
CA PRO A 272 36.23 -11.29 44.32
C PRO A 272 36.72 -10.81 42.96
N LYS A 273 36.25 -11.49 41.90
CA LYS A 273 36.45 -11.10 40.50
C LYS A 273 35.13 -10.91 39.78
N THR A 274 35.18 -10.25 38.64
CA THR A 274 34.01 -9.88 37.84
C THR A 274 33.82 -10.80 36.65
N VAL A 275 32.56 -11.10 36.36
CA VAL A 275 32.13 -11.57 35.04
C VAL A 275 31.43 -10.42 34.36
N THR A 276 31.88 -10.08 33.17
CA THR A 276 31.29 -9.04 32.30
C THR A 276 30.86 -9.70 31.00
N LEU A 277 29.54 -9.79 30.78
CA LEU A 277 28.95 -10.24 29.52
C LEU A 277 28.42 -9.02 28.77
N THR A 278 28.89 -8.81 27.55
CA THR A 278 28.28 -7.84 26.63
C THR A 278 27.34 -8.59 25.67
N VAL A 279 26.04 -8.31 25.77
CA VAL A 279 25.01 -8.77 24.84
C VAL A 279 24.83 -7.70 23.77
N THR A 280 24.96 -8.07 22.51
CA THR A 280 24.68 -7.20 21.35
C THR A 280 23.28 -7.51 20.84
N GLY A 281 22.46 -6.48 20.67
CA GLY A 281 21.14 -6.58 20.07
C GLY A 281 21.19 -7.01 18.61
N SER A 282 20.07 -7.50 18.12
CA SER A 282 19.88 -7.93 16.74
C SER A 282 18.56 -7.38 16.24
N ASN A 283 18.48 -7.00 14.97
CA ASN A 283 17.22 -6.49 14.43
C ASN A 283 16.11 -7.54 14.44
N ASP A 284 15.02 -7.19 15.11
CA ASP A 284 13.75 -7.87 15.06
C ASP A 284 12.92 -7.41 13.87
N GLN A 285 12.08 -8.30 13.34
CA GLN A 285 11.31 -8.00 12.15
C GLN A 285 10.04 -7.23 12.54
N PRO A 286 9.73 -6.08 11.88
CA PRO A 286 8.49 -5.36 12.15
C PRO A 286 7.27 -6.21 11.79
N ILE A 287 6.19 -6.05 12.55
CA ILE A 287 4.94 -6.78 12.37
C ILE A 287 3.83 -5.81 11.98
N VAL A 288 3.16 -6.11 10.87
CA VAL A 288 1.95 -5.42 10.38
C VAL A 288 0.74 -6.37 10.36
N SER A 289 -0.47 -5.84 10.22
CA SER A 289 -1.73 -6.61 10.28
C SER A 289 -2.64 -6.39 9.08
N ASP A 290 -3.52 -7.34 8.78
CA ASP A 290 -4.56 -7.14 7.77
C ASP A 290 -5.56 -6.05 8.23
N VAL A 291 -6.01 -5.22 7.30
CA VAL A 291 -6.91 -4.09 7.57
C VAL A 291 -8.19 -4.29 6.77
N ALA A 292 -9.34 -4.25 7.44
CA ALA A 292 -10.66 -4.38 6.81
C ALA A 292 -11.48 -3.12 7.06
N LEU A 293 -11.99 -2.51 5.98
CA LEU A 293 -12.60 -1.19 5.96
C LEU A 293 -13.86 -1.19 5.12
N THR A 294 -14.72 -0.20 5.36
CA THR A 294 -15.92 0.05 4.58
C THR A 294 -16.04 1.54 4.26
N ALA A 295 -16.47 1.86 3.05
CA ALA A 295 -16.86 3.19 2.63
C ALA A 295 -18.16 3.12 1.84
N THR A 296 -18.86 4.24 1.74
CA THR A 296 -19.89 4.45 0.72
C THR A 296 -19.24 5.27 -0.38
N GLU A 297 -19.60 5.01 -1.62
CA GLU A 297 -19.15 5.83 -2.73
C GLU A 297 -19.57 7.31 -2.59
N THR A 298 -18.98 8.14 -3.44
CA THR A 298 -19.33 9.55 -3.62
C THR A 298 -19.31 9.87 -5.10
N ASN A 299 -20.07 10.88 -5.52
CA ASN A 299 -20.22 11.23 -6.92
C ASN A 299 -18.90 11.75 -7.53
N GLY A 300 -18.44 11.07 -8.56
CA GLY A 300 -17.32 11.46 -9.40
C GLY A 300 -15.99 10.80 -8.99
N LEU A 301 -14.90 11.29 -9.61
CA LEU A 301 -13.56 10.82 -9.29
C LEU A 301 -13.03 11.54 -8.04
N GLU A 302 -13.07 10.86 -6.90
CA GLU A 302 -12.69 11.43 -5.60
C GLU A 302 -11.87 10.48 -4.73
N ALA A 303 -11.38 10.99 -3.59
CA ALA A 303 -10.79 10.18 -2.52
C ALA A 303 -11.89 9.54 -1.69
N ILE A 304 -12.14 8.26 -1.94
CA ILE A 304 -13.18 7.47 -1.27
C ILE A 304 -12.78 7.11 0.15
N TYR A 305 -11.47 6.95 0.40
CA TYR A 305 -10.97 6.64 1.73
C TYR A 305 -9.57 7.19 1.98
N GLU A 306 -9.36 7.72 3.19
CA GLU A 306 -8.05 8.10 3.72
C GLU A 306 -7.79 7.36 5.03
N GLY A 307 -6.59 6.83 5.21
CA GLY A 307 -6.24 6.05 6.40
C GLY A 307 -4.78 6.13 6.80
N GLN A 308 -4.46 5.47 7.92
CA GLN A 308 -3.13 5.36 8.49
C GLN A 308 -2.79 3.89 8.73
N LEU A 309 -1.62 3.46 8.26
CA LEU A 309 -1.03 2.16 8.53
C LEU A 309 -0.19 2.21 9.81
N GLU A 310 -0.14 1.09 10.50
CA GLU A 310 0.55 0.94 11.79
C GLU A 310 1.41 -0.33 11.77
N ALA A 311 2.53 -0.28 12.47
CA ALA A 311 3.45 -1.40 12.67
C ALA A 311 3.83 -1.50 14.14
N THR A 312 4.23 -2.69 14.57
CA THR A 312 4.83 -2.92 15.88
C THR A 312 6.18 -3.58 15.73
N ASP A 313 7.11 -3.19 16.58
CA ASP A 313 8.46 -3.76 16.65
C ASP A 313 8.83 -4.09 18.09
N LEU A 314 9.71 -5.08 18.24
CA LEU A 314 10.32 -5.38 19.54
C LEU A 314 11.45 -4.38 19.82
N ASP A 315 12.17 -3.96 18.77
CA ASP A 315 13.23 -2.95 18.84
C ASP A 315 12.66 -1.56 19.14
N THR A 316 12.86 -1.10 20.37
CA THR A 316 12.14 0.09 20.89
C THR A 316 12.58 1.42 20.27
N THR A 317 13.71 1.44 19.59
CA THR A 317 14.29 2.63 18.96
C THR A 317 13.96 2.74 17.47
N ASP A 318 13.37 1.69 16.90
CA ASP A 318 13.15 1.59 15.48
C ASP A 318 12.04 2.53 14.99
N THR A 319 12.23 3.02 13.78
CA THR A 319 11.24 3.84 13.07
C THR A 319 10.80 3.16 11.79
N HIS A 320 9.49 3.12 11.55
CA HIS A 320 8.93 2.41 10.40
C HIS A 320 8.58 3.34 9.26
N THR A 321 8.87 2.86 8.06
CA THR A 321 8.36 3.42 6.81
C THR A 321 7.44 2.43 6.11
N PHE A 322 6.44 2.91 5.38
CA PHE A 322 5.44 2.06 4.73
C PHE A 322 5.53 2.12 3.21
N GLN A 323 5.19 1.01 2.56
CA GLN A 323 5.14 0.91 1.12
C GLN A 323 4.05 -0.06 0.67
N GLN A 324 3.32 0.33 -0.38
CA GLN A 324 2.47 -0.59 -1.12
C GLN A 324 3.33 -1.60 -1.90
N VAL A 325 2.98 -2.88 -1.81
CA VAL A 325 3.56 -3.95 -2.62
C VAL A 325 2.50 -4.60 -3.50
N GLY A 326 2.92 -5.11 -4.65
CA GLY A 326 2.00 -5.63 -5.65
C GLY A 326 1.18 -4.53 -6.35
N THR A 327 0.14 -4.95 -7.06
CA THR A 327 -0.82 -4.05 -7.72
C THR A 327 -2.09 -3.97 -6.89
N ALA A 328 -2.61 -2.78 -6.68
CA ALA A 328 -3.96 -2.64 -6.15
C ALA A 328 -4.96 -3.18 -7.17
N THR A 329 -6.03 -3.82 -6.70
CA THR A 329 -7.08 -4.37 -7.55
C THR A 329 -8.45 -3.94 -7.06
N VAL A 330 -9.40 -3.84 -7.99
CA VAL A 330 -10.81 -3.60 -7.69
C VAL A 330 -11.61 -4.76 -8.26
N MET A 331 -12.48 -5.34 -7.45
CA MET A 331 -13.42 -6.37 -7.86
C MET A 331 -14.82 -5.92 -7.49
N ALA A 332 -15.62 -5.56 -8.50
CA ALA A 332 -17.05 -5.33 -8.33
C ALA A 332 -17.77 -6.66 -8.02
N SER A 333 -18.78 -6.64 -7.16
CA SER A 333 -19.59 -7.82 -6.87
C SER A 333 -20.41 -8.26 -8.09
N ASN A 334 -20.72 -7.31 -8.98
CA ASN A 334 -21.40 -7.54 -10.25
C ASN A 334 -20.44 -7.26 -11.42
N GLU A 335 -20.42 -8.16 -12.41
CA GLU A 335 -19.42 -8.27 -13.49
C GLU A 335 -19.44 -7.10 -14.51
N VAL A 336 -20.31 -6.10 -14.33
CA VAL A 336 -20.78 -5.26 -15.43
C VAL A 336 -19.99 -3.96 -15.62
N VAL A 337 -19.34 -3.39 -14.60
CA VAL A 337 -18.59 -2.13 -14.79
C VAL A 337 -17.19 -2.18 -14.17
N PRO A 338 -16.12 -2.22 -14.98
CA PRO A 338 -14.78 -2.08 -14.45
C PRO A 338 -14.58 -0.64 -13.94
N VAL A 339 -14.29 -0.49 -12.66
CA VAL A 339 -13.74 0.76 -12.10
C VAL A 339 -12.34 0.93 -12.69
N THR A 340 -12.24 1.69 -13.77
CA THR A 340 -10.99 1.87 -14.54
C THR A 340 -10.14 3.02 -14.03
N ASP A 341 -10.76 4.03 -13.42
CA ASP A 341 -10.11 5.23 -12.91
C ASP A 341 -9.90 5.16 -11.39
N PHE A 342 -9.19 4.12 -10.91
CA PHE A 342 -8.85 3.97 -9.49
C PHE A 342 -7.35 4.03 -9.23
N ALA A 343 -6.97 4.59 -8.08
CA ALA A 343 -5.58 4.67 -7.62
C ALA A 343 -5.46 4.51 -6.10
N VAL A 344 -4.43 3.78 -5.66
CA VAL A 344 -3.94 3.79 -4.27
C VAL A 344 -2.63 4.53 -4.21
N VAL A 345 -2.48 5.37 -3.19
CA VAL A 345 -1.20 5.99 -2.85
C VAL A 345 -0.91 5.68 -1.39
N VAL A 346 0.23 5.04 -1.12
CA VAL A 346 0.76 4.83 0.23
C VAL A 346 2.02 5.68 0.39
N ALA A 347 2.01 6.56 1.38
CA ALA A 347 3.15 7.38 1.75
C ALA A 347 4.04 6.66 2.77
N ALA A 348 5.31 7.09 2.85
CA ALA A 348 6.29 6.48 3.73
C ALA A 348 5.94 6.61 5.23
N ASP A 349 5.15 7.62 5.61
CA ASP A 349 4.69 7.81 6.99
C ASP A 349 3.48 6.93 7.36
N GLY A 350 3.02 6.08 6.45
CA GLY A 350 1.88 5.19 6.65
C GLY A 350 0.53 5.80 6.26
N SER A 351 0.48 7.09 5.92
CA SER A 351 -0.74 7.68 5.37
C SER A 351 -1.04 7.09 3.99
N TYR A 352 -2.30 6.79 3.70
CA TYR A 352 -2.71 6.30 2.39
C TYR A 352 -4.07 6.82 1.96
N THR A 353 -4.26 6.89 0.65
CA THR A 353 -5.50 7.31 0.00
C THR A 353 -5.95 6.29 -1.03
N VAL A 354 -7.25 6.02 -1.05
CA VAL A 354 -7.92 5.25 -2.10
C VAL A 354 -8.80 6.21 -2.89
N ASN A 355 -8.46 6.42 -4.15
CA ASN A 355 -9.18 7.29 -5.06
C ASN A 355 -9.87 6.47 -6.15
N GLY A 356 -11.09 6.81 -6.52
CA GLY A 356 -11.78 6.18 -7.64
C GLY A 356 -13.15 6.80 -7.91
N ASN A 357 -13.67 6.61 -9.13
CA ASN A 357 -15.08 6.83 -9.43
C ASN A 357 -15.81 5.50 -9.28
N PHE A 358 -16.80 5.46 -8.39
CA PHE A 358 -17.61 4.26 -8.12
C PHE A 358 -19.09 4.44 -8.51
N ASP A 359 -19.48 5.60 -9.07
CA ASP A 359 -20.87 6.05 -9.31
C ASP A 359 -21.75 5.05 -10.07
N ALA A 360 -21.15 4.09 -10.76
CA ALA A 360 -21.89 3.06 -11.48
C ALA A 360 -22.50 1.98 -10.55
N LEU A 361 -22.16 2.00 -9.25
CA LEU A 361 -22.63 1.05 -8.24
C LEU A 361 -23.98 1.51 -7.67
N ALA A 362 -25.05 0.81 -8.03
CA ALA A 362 -26.38 1.09 -7.51
C ALA A 362 -26.50 0.86 -5.99
N GLU A 363 -27.62 1.30 -5.40
CA GLU A 363 -27.86 1.19 -3.97
C GLU A 363 -27.69 -0.27 -3.46
N GLY A 364 -26.71 -0.46 -2.58
CA GLY A 364 -26.42 -1.75 -1.96
C GLY A 364 -25.52 -2.67 -2.78
N GLU A 365 -25.15 -2.31 -4.00
CA GLU A 365 -24.06 -2.95 -4.72
C GLU A 365 -22.72 -2.68 -4.05
N THR A 366 -21.70 -3.49 -4.33
CA THR A 366 -20.39 -3.33 -3.71
C THR A 366 -19.22 -3.53 -4.66
N ALA A 367 -18.14 -2.79 -4.44
CA ALA A 367 -16.84 -3.09 -4.99
C ALA A 367 -15.82 -3.30 -3.87
N THR A 368 -14.91 -4.25 -4.05
CA THR A 368 -13.83 -4.49 -3.10
C THR A 368 -12.51 -4.04 -3.70
N VAL A 369 -11.87 -3.09 -3.04
CA VAL A 369 -10.51 -2.65 -3.30
C VAL A 369 -9.55 -3.43 -2.41
N THR A 370 -8.51 -4.02 -3.00
CA THR A 370 -7.44 -4.69 -2.24
C THR A 370 -6.06 -4.21 -2.67
N PHE A 371 -5.17 -4.04 -1.70
CA PHE A 371 -3.74 -3.84 -1.93
C PHE A 371 -2.93 -4.42 -0.77
N GLU A 372 -1.70 -4.83 -1.06
CA GLU A 372 -0.77 -5.32 -0.04
C GLU A 372 0.19 -4.20 0.38
N TYR A 373 0.65 -4.24 1.63
CA TYR A 373 1.63 -3.31 2.17
C TYR A 373 2.64 -4.02 3.07
N ILE A 374 3.80 -3.40 3.22
CA ILE A 374 4.86 -3.77 4.16
C ILE A 374 5.24 -2.55 5.00
N ALA A 375 5.80 -2.81 6.18
CA ALA A 375 6.59 -1.85 6.93
C ALA A 375 8.08 -2.18 6.79
N THR A 376 8.93 -1.16 6.84
CA THR A 376 10.38 -1.30 6.85
C THR A 376 10.97 -0.44 7.95
N ASP A 377 11.68 -1.04 8.90
CA ASP A 377 12.43 -0.32 9.94
C ASP A 377 13.70 0.33 9.38
N ASP A 378 14.39 1.12 10.21
CA ASP A 378 15.58 1.87 9.83
C ASP A 378 16.91 1.14 10.04
N SER A 379 16.89 -0.14 10.40
CA SER A 379 18.11 -0.94 10.63
C SER A 379 18.90 -1.25 9.36
N GLY A 380 18.22 -1.35 8.23
CA GLY A 380 18.82 -1.75 6.94
C GLY A 380 19.31 -3.20 6.89
N THR A 381 18.90 -4.04 7.86
CA THR A 381 19.22 -5.47 7.88
C THR A 381 18.27 -6.28 6.98
N ALA A 382 18.50 -7.58 6.82
CA ALA A 382 17.56 -8.44 6.09
C ALA A 382 16.22 -8.65 6.82
N SER A 383 16.21 -8.51 8.14
CA SER A 383 14.99 -8.55 8.97
C SER A 383 14.22 -7.24 8.96
N SER A 384 14.75 -6.19 8.31
CA SER A 384 14.16 -4.85 8.35
C SER A 384 12.75 -4.73 7.74
N VAL A 385 12.30 -5.73 6.99
CA VAL A 385 11.07 -5.67 6.21
C VAL A 385 10.06 -6.66 6.75
N SER A 386 8.84 -6.20 7.05
CA SER A 386 7.75 -7.06 7.51
C SER A 386 7.29 -8.06 6.43
N GLU A 387 6.62 -9.13 6.85
CA GLU A 387 5.78 -9.90 5.91
C GLU A 387 4.64 -9.02 5.37
N PRO A 388 4.23 -9.16 4.10
CA PRO A 388 3.17 -8.36 3.52
C PRO A 388 1.80 -8.69 4.13
N LYS A 389 0.96 -7.66 4.28
CA LYS A 389 -0.43 -7.77 4.72
C LYS A 389 -1.38 -7.02 3.81
N THR A 390 -2.64 -7.42 3.84
CA THR A 390 -3.66 -6.91 2.91
C THR A 390 -4.52 -5.84 3.57
N VAL A 391 -4.72 -4.73 2.87
CA VAL A 391 -5.83 -3.81 3.12
C VAL A 391 -6.98 -4.19 2.19
N THR A 392 -8.17 -4.39 2.76
CA THR A 392 -9.42 -4.68 2.05
C THR A 392 -10.43 -3.60 2.38
N LEU A 393 -10.79 -2.79 1.37
CA LEU A 393 -11.84 -1.78 1.47
C LEU A 393 -13.05 -2.22 0.65
N THR A 394 -14.19 -2.39 1.31
CA THR A 394 -15.48 -2.58 0.65
C THR A 394 -16.16 -1.23 0.46
N VAL A 395 -16.35 -0.81 -0.79
CA VAL A 395 -17.13 0.37 -1.18
C VAL A 395 -18.55 -0.10 -1.48
N THR A 396 -19.54 0.51 -0.84
CA THR A 396 -20.97 0.28 -1.10
C THR A 396 -21.52 1.40 -1.97
N GLY A 397 -22.25 1.01 -3.01
CA GLY A 397 -22.96 1.89 -3.94
C GLY A 397 -24.09 2.68 -3.27
N SER A 398 -24.42 3.82 -3.85
CA SER A 398 -25.57 4.64 -3.48
C SER A 398 -26.47 4.81 -4.69
N ASN A 399 -27.72 5.24 -4.49
CA ASN A 399 -28.56 5.55 -5.63
C ASN A 399 -28.21 6.94 -6.16
N ASP A 400 -27.93 7.05 -7.44
CA ASP A 400 -27.96 8.28 -8.21
C ASP A 400 -29.38 8.54 -8.71
N GLN A 401 -29.82 9.80 -8.68
CA GLN A 401 -31.20 10.13 -9.05
C GLN A 401 -31.36 10.02 -10.58
N PRO A 402 -32.37 9.29 -11.10
CA PRO A 402 -32.63 9.23 -12.52
C PRO A 402 -33.00 10.62 -13.05
N VAL A 403 -32.60 10.89 -14.29
CA VAL A 403 -32.78 12.19 -14.92
C VAL A 403 -33.66 12.04 -16.16
N VAL A 404 -34.68 12.87 -16.25
CA VAL A 404 -35.56 13.01 -17.42
C VAL A 404 -35.49 14.43 -18.00
N SER A 405 -36.08 14.67 -19.16
CA SER A 405 -36.00 15.94 -19.90
C SER A 405 -37.37 16.41 -20.38
N ASP A 406 -37.50 17.70 -20.69
CA ASP A 406 -38.74 18.22 -21.27
C ASP A 406 -38.94 17.66 -22.69
N VAL A 407 -40.19 17.31 -23.02
CA VAL A 407 -40.55 16.73 -24.32
C VAL A 407 -41.49 17.67 -25.06
N ASN A 408 -41.10 18.06 -26.28
CA ASN A 408 -41.97 18.80 -27.19
C ASN A 408 -42.42 17.89 -28.34
N VAL A 409 -43.67 17.45 -28.28
CA VAL A 409 -44.24 16.53 -29.26
C VAL A 409 -44.39 17.17 -30.64
N ASN A 410 -44.59 18.49 -30.72
CA ASN A 410 -44.72 19.20 -32.00
C ASN A 410 -43.36 19.56 -32.63
N SER A 411 -42.25 18.97 -32.17
CA SER A 411 -40.97 19.04 -32.87
C SER A 411 -41.10 18.56 -34.32
N SER A 412 -40.18 18.97 -35.18
CA SER A 412 -40.19 18.53 -36.57
C SER A 412 -39.95 17.02 -36.65
N ILE A 413 -40.74 16.35 -37.49
CA ILE A 413 -40.50 14.99 -37.96
C ILE A 413 -39.81 15.09 -39.31
N GLU A 414 -38.74 14.33 -39.46
CA GLU A 414 -37.94 14.26 -40.67
C GLU A 414 -38.22 12.92 -41.34
N HIS A 415 -38.92 12.97 -42.48
CA HIS A 415 -39.25 11.80 -43.29
C HIS A 415 -38.18 11.60 -44.36
N LEU A 416 -37.46 10.49 -44.30
CA LEU A 416 -36.47 10.09 -45.29
C LEU A 416 -37.08 9.02 -46.17
N TYR A 417 -36.96 9.19 -47.48
CA TYR A 417 -37.25 8.12 -48.44
C TYR A 417 -35.93 7.63 -49.01
N ALA A 418 -35.78 6.32 -49.18
CA ALA A 418 -34.56 5.69 -49.68
C ALA A 418 -34.31 5.94 -51.18
N ASN A 419 -34.22 7.22 -51.57
CA ASN A 419 -33.94 7.66 -52.93
C ASN A 419 -33.28 9.06 -52.99
N GLY A 420 -32.56 9.32 -54.08
CA GLY A 420 -31.96 10.63 -54.40
C GLY A 420 -30.51 10.82 -53.98
N ALA A 421 -29.86 9.84 -53.37
CA ALA A 421 -28.44 9.88 -53.01
C ALA A 421 -27.76 8.51 -53.12
N SER A 422 -26.58 8.51 -53.75
CA SER A 422 -25.71 7.32 -53.74
C SER A 422 -25.08 7.09 -52.37
N LEU A 423 -24.73 5.83 -52.07
CA LEU A 423 -24.01 5.44 -50.85
C LEU A 423 -22.78 6.34 -50.59
N ALA A 424 -21.98 6.65 -51.62
CA ALA A 424 -20.79 7.49 -51.46
C ALA A 424 -21.10 8.93 -51.01
N GLN A 425 -22.24 9.49 -51.40
CA GLN A 425 -22.66 10.82 -50.95
C GLN A 425 -23.11 10.77 -49.49
N ILE A 426 -23.81 9.71 -49.10
CA ILE A 426 -24.25 9.47 -47.73
C ILE A 426 -23.05 9.23 -46.80
N GLU A 427 -22.07 8.41 -47.19
CA GLU A 427 -20.82 8.20 -46.45
C GLU A 427 -20.02 9.49 -46.29
N THR A 428 -20.03 10.37 -47.31
CA THR A 428 -19.41 11.70 -47.21
C THR A 428 -20.09 12.58 -46.16
N LEU A 429 -21.43 12.53 -46.08
CA LEU A 429 -22.19 13.27 -45.07
C LEU A 429 -21.95 12.71 -43.66
N ALA A 430 -22.06 11.39 -43.51
CA ALA A 430 -21.86 10.67 -42.25
C ALA A 430 -20.41 10.76 -41.74
N GLY A 431 -19.44 10.94 -42.64
CA GLY A 431 -18.02 11.01 -42.30
C GLY A 431 -17.38 9.64 -42.04
N THR A 432 -18.03 8.56 -42.47
CA THR A 432 -17.57 7.18 -42.25
C THR A 432 -18.05 6.25 -43.36
N THR A 433 -17.46 5.06 -43.43
CA THR A 433 -17.89 4.01 -44.36
C THR A 433 -19.10 3.29 -43.79
N ILE A 434 -20.11 3.06 -44.64
CA ILE A 434 -21.35 2.38 -44.27
C ILE A 434 -21.42 1.10 -45.08
N SER A 435 -21.37 -0.04 -44.38
CA SER A 435 -21.41 -1.35 -45.00
C SER A 435 -22.41 -2.24 -44.28
N ASN A 436 -23.40 -2.76 -45.01
CA ASN A 436 -24.25 -3.84 -44.54
C ASN A 436 -23.93 -5.14 -45.31
N SER A 437 -23.75 -6.24 -44.58
CA SER A 437 -23.34 -7.52 -45.16
C SER A 437 -24.52 -8.21 -45.83
N GLY A 438 -24.51 -8.28 -47.15
CA GLY A 438 -25.59 -8.91 -47.92
C GLY A 438 -26.46 -7.90 -48.67
N SER A 439 -26.30 -6.61 -48.39
CA SER A 439 -26.90 -5.52 -49.17
C SER A 439 -25.99 -5.10 -50.32
N THR A 440 -26.62 -4.64 -51.40
CA THR A 440 -25.98 -3.90 -52.49
C THR A 440 -26.67 -2.53 -52.60
N PRO A 441 -26.25 -1.54 -51.79
CA PRO A 441 -26.95 -0.26 -51.66
C PRO A 441 -26.90 0.48 -53.00
N THR A 442 -28.06 0.90 -53.51
CA THR A 442 -28.17 1.56 -54.83
C THR A 442 -28.56 3.02 -54.73
N ASP A 443 -29.51 3.35 -53.87
CA ASP A 443 -30.02 4.71 -53.66
C ASP A 443 -30.51 4.86 -52.22
N GLY A 444 -30.58 6.09 -51.71
CA GLY A 444 -30.91 6.33 -50.31
C GLY A 444 -31.10 7.80 -49.98
N ALA A 445 -31.32 8.08 -48.71
CA ALA A 445 -31.30 9.42 -48.14
C ALA A 445 -30.67 9.40 -46.74
N ALA A 446 -30.12 10.53 -46.32
CA ALA A 446 -29.59 10.71 -44.98
C ALA A 446 -29.77 12.14 -44.49
N ILE A 447 -29.92 12.27 -43.18
CA ILE A 447 -29.98 13.53 -42.44
C ILE A 447 -28.94 13.50 -41.33
N LYS A 448 -28.22 14.61 -41.18
CA LYS A 448 -27.20 14.82 -40.18
C LYS A 448 -27.58 16.00 -39.32
N PHE A 449 -27.84 15.72 -38.05
CA PHE A 449 -28.01 16.71 -37.00
C PHE A 449 -26.64 17.09 -36.46
N ILE A 450 -26.38 18.39 -36.36
CA ILE A 450 -25.28 18.94 -35.56
C ILE A 450 -25.93 19.49 -34.30
N ILE A 451 -25.53 18.93 -33.16
CA ILE A 451 -26.18 19.16 -31.88
C ILE A 451 -25.12 19.68 -30.92
N GLU A 452 -25.38 20.83 -30.31
CA GLU A 452 -24.57 21.36 -29.22
C GLU A 452 -25.05 20.73 -27.91
N THR A 453 -24.14 20.10 -27.18
CA THR A 453 -24.41 19.44 -25.89
C THR A 453 -23.46 19.93 -24.80
N GLY A 454 -23.91 19.85 -23.55
CA GLY A 454 -23.06 19.86 -22.37
C GLY A 454 -22.28 18.54 -22.22
N ALA A 455 -21.39 18.50 -21.22
CA ALA A 455 -20.70 17.26 -20.87
C ALA A 455 -21.65 16.33 -20.10
N ASN A 456 -21.63 15.04 -20.44
CA ASN A 456 -22.52 13.99 -19.94
C ASN A 456 -24.00 14.30 -20.20
N GLU A 457 -24.32 15.04 -21.26
CA GLU A 457 -25.69 15.27 -21.68
C GLU A 457 -26.15 14.17 -22.65
N THR A 458 -27.33 13.63 -22.42
CA THR A 458 -27.96 12.65 -23.31
C THR A 458 -28.90 13.31 -24.28
N VAL A 459 -28.79 12.91 -25.54
CA VAL A 459 -29.68 13.31 -26.62
C VAL A 459 -30.49 12.10 -27.06
N SER A 460 -31.78 12.32 -27.27
CA SER A 460 -32.70 11.24 -27.64
C SER A 460 -33.52 11.57 -28.88
N PHE A 461 -33.59 10.57 -29.76
CA PHE A 461 -34.39 10.58 -30.97
C PHE A 461 -35.30 9.38 -30.99
N ASN A 462 -36.52 9.58 -31.44
CA ASN A 462 -37.36 8.51 -31.90
C ASN A 462 -37.08 8.30 -33.39
N TRP A 463 -36.98 7.05 -33.81
CA TRP A 463 -36.81 6.72 -35.22
C TRP A 463 -37.57 5.45 -35.57
N ASP A 464 -38.20 5.43 -36.74
CA ASP A 464 -39.06 4.33 -37.18
C ASP A 464 -38.77 3.99 -38.64
N PHE A 465 -38.31 2.76 -38.87
CA PHE A 465 -37.89 2.28 -40.18
C PHE A 465 -38.98 1.44 -40.82
N PHE A 466 -39.42 1.89 -42.00
CA PHE A 466 -40.46 1.24 -42.79
C PHE A 466 -39.83 0.57 -44.02
N ASP A 467 -39.76 -0.76 -43.98
CA ASP A 467 -39.40 -1.58 -45.15
C ASP A 467 -40.58 -1.64 -46.13
N ALA A 468 -40.38 -1.19 -47.37
CA ALA A 468 -41.45 -1.12 -48.36
C ALA A 468 -41.74 -2.49 -49.03
N GLU A 469 -40.88 -3.48 -48.78
CA GLU A 469 -40.85 -4.76 -49.48
C GLU A 469 -41.68 -5.88 -48.80
N GLU A 470 -42.24 -5.62 -47.61
CA GLU A 470 -42.98 -6.60 -46.79
C GLU A 470 -44.29 -7.15 -47.41
N ALA A 471 -44.74 -6.63 -48.54
CA ALA A 471 -46.06 -6.99 -49.10
C ALA A 471 -46.12 -8.35 -49.83
N SER A 472 -45.03 -9.13 -49.96
CA SER A 472 -45.04 -10.37 -50.75
C SER A 472 -44.72 -11.63 -49.94
N SER A 473 -45.59 -12.66 -50.06
CA SER A 473 -45.48 -13.97 -49.41
C SER A 473 -44.36 -14.88 -49.94
N GLN A 474 -43.27 -14.31 -50.45
CA GLN A 474 -42.09 -15.03 -50.94
C GLN A 474 -40.84 -14.49 -50.24
N PRO A 475 -39.93 -15.34 -49.74
CA PRO A 475 -38.71 -14.89 -49.07
C PRO A 475 -37.76 -14.29 -50.13
N MET A 476 -37.77 -12.96 -50.26
CA MET A 476 -36.94 -12.25 -51.24
C MET A 476 -35.65 -11.77 -50.56
N ILE A 477 -34.73 -12.71 -50.33
CA ILE A 477 -33.37 -12.53 -49.78
C ILE A 477 -32.44 -11.55 -50.54
N ASN A 478 -32.96 -10.80 -51.52
CA ASN A 478 -32.18 -9.94 -52.41
C ASN A 478 -32.53 -8.44 -52.27
N PHE A 479 -33.49 -8.08 -51.41
CA PHE A 479 -33.92 -6.69 -51.17
C PHE A 479 -33.63 -6.31 -49.71
N ASN A 480 -32.37 -6.47 -49.31
CA ASN A 480 -31.93 -6.18 -47.96
C ASN A 480 -31.71 -4.67 -47.82
N ASP A 481 -32.84 -3.96 -47.71
CA ASP A 481 -32.92 -2.56 -47.33
C ASP A 481 -32.52 -2.40 -45.86
N PHE A 482 -31.94 -1.25 -45.55
CA PHE A 482 -31.44 -1.00 -44.20
C PHE A 482 -31.47 0.46 -43.84
N SER A 483 -31.61 0.71 -42.55
CA SER A 483 -31.41 2.00 -41.91
C SER A 483 -30.18 1.96 -41.01
N PHE A 484 -29.63 3.13 -40.69
CA PHE A 484 -28.43 3.22 -39.87
C PHE A 484 -28.37 4.51 -39.06
N VAL A 485 -27.59 4.47 -37.98
CA VAL A 485 -27.21 5.64 -37.18
C VAL A 485 -25.69 5.74 -37.06
N VAL A 486 -25.15 6.92 -37.34
CA VAL A 486 -23.73 7.26 -37.15
C VAL A 486 -23.62 8.41 -36.15
N ILE A 487 -22.85 8.21 -35.10
CA ILE A 487 -22.58 9.23 -34.08
C ILE A 487 -21.10 9.59 -34.16
N ASP A 488 -20.79 10.87 -34.40
CA ASP A 488 -19.41 11.38 -34.53
C ASP A 488 -18.50 10.57 -35.48
N GLY A 489 -19.09 10.09 -36.59
CA GLY A 489 -18.39 9.28 -37.59
C GLY A 489 -18.20 7.82 -37.19
N VAL A 490 -18.78 7.37 -36.08
CA VAL A 490 -18.82 5.97 -35.66
C VAL A 490 -20.19 5.39 -35.99
N LEU A 491 -20.23 4.32 -36.79
CA LEU A 491 -21.46 3.59 -37.09
C LEU A 491 -21.91 2.82 -35.85
N MET A 492 -23.10 3.12 -35.33
CA MET A 492 -23.62 2.60 -34.07
C MET A 492 -24.59 1.45 -34.29
N THR A 493 -25.61 1.66 -35.12
CA THR A 493 -26.68 0.70 -35.38
C THR A 493 -26.92 0.54 -36.87
N LEU A 494 -27.28 -0.69 -37.24
CA LEU A 494 -27.79 -1.08 -38.55
C LEU A 494 -29.05 -1.91 -38.27
N GLU A 495 -30.20 -1.44 -38.76
CA GLU A 495 -31.39 -2.28 -38.83
C GLU A 495 -31.51 -2.83 -40.25
N ASP A 496 -31.65 -4.15 -40.35
CA ASP A 496 -31.63 -4.93 -41.60
C ASP A 496 -32.96 -5.69 -41.73
N ALA A 497 -33.60 -5.56 -42.89
CA ALA A 497 -34.90 -6.17 -43.23
C ALA A 497 -34.87 -7.69 -43.50
N VAL A 498 -34.12 -8.49 -42.72
CA VAL A 498 -34.21 -9.97 -42.77
C VAL A 498 -35.18 -10.53 -41.70
N ALA A 499 -35.63 -9.70 -40.75
CA ALA A 499 -36.63 -10.05 -39.75
C ALA A 499 -37.94 -9.26 -39.98
N GLN A 500 -39.08 -9.89 -39.67
CA GLN A 500 -40.40 -9.24 -39.67
C GLN A 500 -40.34 -7.84 -39.07
N ASP A 501 -40.99 -6.89 -39.75
CA ASP A 501 -41.44 -5.59 -39.25
C ASP A 501 -41.21 -5.39 -37.75
N VAL A 502 -40.16 -4.61 -37.41
CA VAL A 502 -39.87 -4.20 -36.02
C VAL A 502 -40.73 -2.97 -35.69
N ASN A 503 -42.05 -3.09 -35.89
CA ASN A 503 -43.02 -2.01 -35.72
C ASN A 503 -43.13 -1.60 -34.24
N GLY A 504 -42.19 -0.78 -33.80
CA GLY A 504 -42.07 -0.35 -32.43
C GLY A 504 -40.99 0.69 -32.30
N ASN A 505 -41.22 1.87 -32.87
CA ASN A 505 -40.82 3.17 -32.32
C ASN A 505 -39.57 3.09 -31.43
N THR A 506 -38.40 2.86 -32.02
CA THR A 506 -37.21 2.62 -31.22
C THR A 506 -36.64 3.97 -30.82
N VAL A 507 -36.31 4.15 -29.53
CA VAL A 507 -35.63 5.36 -29.06
C VAL A 507 -34.14 5.14 -29.12
N LEU A 508 -33.46 5.97 -29.90
CA LEU A 508 -32.03 6.17 -29.80
C LEU A 508 -31.78 7.15 -28.66
N SER A 509 -31.09 6.71 -27.60
CA SER A 509 -30.53 7.59 -26.57
C SER A 509 -29.00 7.47 -26.57
N HIS A 510 -28.31 8.61 -26.54
CA HIS A 510 -26.85 8.63 -26.49
C HIS A 510 -26.32 9.77 -25.60
N THR A 511 -25.43 9.43 -24.66
CA THR A 511 -24.78 10.38 -23.75
C THR A 511 -23.42 10.82 -24.29
N PHE A 512 -23.25 12.11 -24.49
CA PHE A 512 -21.98 12.67 -24.94
C PHE A 512 -21.08 13.02 -23.76
N ALA A 513 -19.92 12.35 -23.66
CA ALA A 513 -18.99 12.55 -22.55
C ALA A 513 -18.36 13.96 -22.49
N THR A 514 -18.33 14.68 -23.62
CA THR A 514 -17.72 16.01 -23.72
C THR A 514 -18.76 17.04 -24.11
N ALA A 515 -18.59 18.27 -23.62
CA ALA A 515 -19.37 19.40 -24.14
C ALA A 515 -18.87 19.82 -25.53
N GLY A 516 -19.79 20.25 -26.39
CA GLY A 516 -19.47 20.81 -27.70
C GLY A 516 -20.46 20.40 -28.79
N ASN A 517 -20.05 20.58 -30.04
CA ASN A 517 -20.85 20.17 -31.19
C ASN A 517 -20.56 18.72 -31.52
N HIS A 518 -21.60 17.91 -31.46
CA HIS A 518 -21.61 16.51 -31.85
C HIS A 518 -22.49 16.30 -33.08
N THR A 519 -22.35 15.15 -33.72
CA THR A 519 -23.07 14.83 -34.94
C THR A 519 -23.79 13.49 -34.82
N ILE A 520 -25.08 13.49 -35.17
CA ILE A 520 -25.89 12.28 -35.28
C ILE A 520 -26.44 12.24 -36.71
N THR A 521 -26.08 11.21 -37.46
CA THR A 521 -26.52 11.01 -38.84
C THR A 521 -27.39 9.77 -38.90
N PHE A 522 -28.63 9.95 -39.34
CA PHE A 522 -29.52 8.87 -39.69
C PHE A 522 -29.55 8.71 -41.20
N GLY A 523 -29.73 7.49 -41.67
CA GLY A 523 -30.02 7.28 -43.08
C GLY A 523 -30.70 5.97 -43.36
N VAL A 524 -31.24 5.89 -44.57
CA VAL A 524 -31.99 4.76 -45.09
C VAL A 524 -31.55 4.49 -46.52
N MET A 525 -31.37 3.21 -46.84
CA MET A 525 -30.80 2.74 -48.09
C MET A 525 -31.65 1.63 -48.70
N ASN A 526 -31.86 1.74 -50.00
CA ASN A 526 -32.48 0.70 -50.80
C ASN A 526 -31.42 -0.19 -51.46
N SER A 527 -31.58 -1.50 -51.34
CA SER A 527 -30.71 -2.50 -51.91
C SER A 527 -31.37 -3.20 -53.09
N THR A 528 -30.71 -3.14 -54.25
CA THR A 528 -31.01 -3.95 -55.44
C THR A 528 -32.36 -3.67 -56.14
N ASP A 529 -33.41 -3.20 -55.43
CA ASP A 529 -34.64 -2.65 -55.98
C ASP A 529 -34.59 -1.11 -55.96
N THR A 530 -35.39 -0.48 -56.80
CA THR A 530 -35.68 0.97 -56.74
C THR A 530 -37.18 1.24 -56.97
N ALA A 531 -37.99 0.18 -57.12
CA ALA A 531 -39.41 0.27 -57.44
C ALA A 531 -40.29 0.56 -56.22
N TYR A 532 -39.87 0.10 -55.04
CA TYR A 532 -40.44 0.44 -53.74
C TYR A 532 -39.34 1.09 -52.92
N SER A 533 -39.64 2.20 -52.25
CA SER A 533 -38.63 2.93 -51.47
C SER A 533 -38.99 2.82 -50.01
N SER A 534 -38.14 2.13 -49.25
CA SER A 534 -38.18 2.14 -47.80
C SER A 534 -38.07 3.56 -47.26
N ALA A 535 -38.62 3.77 -46.07
CA ALA A 535 -38.67 5.09 -45.43
C ALA A 535 -38.15 5.04 -44.00
N LEU A 536 -37.71 6.18 -43.49
CA LEU A 536 -37.27 6.34 -42.12
C LEU A 536 -37.81 7.66 -41.57
N ASP A 537 -38.57 7.58 -40.49
CA ASP A 537 -39.10 8.74 -39.79
C ASP A 537 -38.24 9.03 -38.57
N ILE A 538 -37.89 10.29 -38.33
CA ILE A 538 -37.02 10.69 -37.23
C ILE A 538 -37.63 11.88 -36.51
N GLN A 539 -37.70 11.81 -35.19
CA GLN A 539 -38.15 12.89 -34.34
C GLN A 539 -37.14 13.15 -33.23
N HIS A 540 -36.70 14.39 -33.09
CA HIS A 540 -35.94 14.81 -31.91
C HIS A 540 -36.89 14.87 -30.71
N ILE A 541 -36.56 14.10 -29.67
CA ILE A 541 -37.39 13.99 -28.47
C ILE A 541 -36.88 14.94 -27.40
N SER A 542 -35.59 14.87 -27.07
CA SER A 542 -35.01 15.67 -26.00
C SER A 542 -33.48 15.74 -26.04
N GLY A 543 -32.93 16.63 -25.21
CA GLY A 543 -31.50 16.80 -24.99
C GLY A 543 -30.77 17.50 -26.13
N GLY A 544 -29.76 18.29 -25.79
CA GLY A 544 -28.97 19.05 -26.74
C GLY A 544 -29.76 20.11 -27.51
N VAL A 545 -29.03 20.98 -28.20
CA VAL A 545 -29.60 22.01 -29.08
C VAL A 545 -29.20 21.72 -30.51
N ILE A 546 -30.16 21.47 -31.38
CA ILE A 546 -29.88 21.35 -32.83
C ILE A 546 -29.43 22.71 -33.35
N VAL A 547 -28.17 22.81 -33.76
CA VAL A 547 -27.55 24.05 -34.26
C VAL A 547 -27.46 24.11 -35.79
N ASP A 548 -27.42 22.96 -36.45
CA ASP A 548 -27.44 22.85 -37.92
C ASP A 548 -27.99 21.47 -38.34
N ILE A 549 -28.63 21.42 -39.51
CA ILE A 549 -29.14 20.18 -40.12
C ILE A 549 -28.65 20.13 -41.56
N GLN A 550 -28.07 18.99 -41.93
CA GLN A 550 -27.57 18.74 -43.28
C GLN A 550 -28.25 17.50 -43.85
N THR A 551 -28.68 17.56 -45.11
CA THR A 551 -29.40 16.45 -45.75
C THR A 551 -28.79 16.08 -47.09
N VAL A 552 -28.98 14.83 -47.47
CA VAL A 552 -28.67 14.33 -48.82
C VAL A 552 -29.74 13.33 -49.23
N GLY A 553 -30.14 13.37 -50.50
CA GLY A 553 -31.26 12.57 -51.01
C GLY A 553 -32.62 13.20 -50.71
N ASN A 554 -33.66 12.37 -50.65
CA ASN A 554 -35.03 12.80 -50.43
C ASN A 554 -35.38 12.84 -48.95
N VAL A 555 -35.26 14.03 -48.36
CA VAL A 555 -35.61 14.32 -46.96
C VAL A 555 -36.70 15.36 -46.93
N ILE A 556 -37.79 15.08 -46.22
CA ILE A 556 -38.94 15.97 -46.08
C ILE A 556 -39.15 16.27 -44.59
N SER A 557 -38.96 17.54 -44.23
CA SER A 557 -39.27 18.03 -42.89
C SER A 557 -40.75 18.43 -42.81
N ALA A 558 -41.44 17.95 -41.80
CA ALA A 558 -42.80 18.33 -41.46
C ALA A 558 -42.91 18.64 -39.97
N GLN A 559 -43.82 19.53 -39.59
CA GLN A 559 -44.19 19.64 -38.18
C GLN A 559 -45.05 18.44 -37.79
N ASN A 560 -44.84 17.90 -36.59
CA ASN A 560 -45.74 16.90 -36.04
C ASN A 560 -47.07 17.57 -35.64
N ASN A 561 -47.99 17.65 -36.60
CA ASN A 561 -49.32 18.22 -36.41
C ASN A 561 -50.25 17.14 -35.88
N ILE A 562 -50.71 17.33 -34.65
CA ILE A 562 -51.75 16.50 -34.05
C ILE A 562 -53.08 17.18 -34.35
N TYR A 563 -53.97 16.43 -34.98
CA TYR A 563 -55.34 16.84 -35.23
C TYR A 563 -56.24 16.13 -34.24
N GLU A 564 -57.35 16.77 -33.88
CA GLU A 564 -58.38 16.10 -33.11
C GLU A 564 -59.08 14.98 -33.89
N THR A 565 -59.91 14.27 -33.16
CA THR A 565 -60.81 13.21 -33.63
C THR A 565 -62.18 13.46 -33.03
N ASN A 566 -63.25 13.11 -33.75
CA ASN A 566 -64.61 13.23 -33.23
C ASN A 566 -64.85 12.33 -32.02
N GLY A 567 -65.23 12.93 -30.90
CA GLY A 567 -65.56 12.22 -29.68
C GLY A 567 -64.36 11.98 -28.77
N LEU A 568 -64.54 11.09 -27.79
CA LEU A 568 -63.51 10.77 -26.81
C LEU A 568 -62.62 9.63 -27.34
N GLU A 569 -61.46 9.97 -27.89
CA GLU A 569 -60.49 9.00 -28.42
C GLU A 569 -59.04 9.35 -28.04
N ALA A 570 -58.12 8.43 -28.33
CA ALA A 570 -56.68 8.68 -28.21
C ALA A 570 -56.23 9.54 -29.39
N ILE A 571 -55.84 10.78 -29.12
CA ILE A 571 -55.40 11.76 -30.12
C ILE A 571 -53.90 11.67 -30.42
N TYR A 572 -53.13 11.10 -29.50
CA TYR A 572 -51.69 10.96 -29.65
C TYR A 572 -51.15 9.79 -28.82
N THR A 573 -50.16 9.08 -29.37
CA THR A 573 -49.34 8.10 -28.65
C THR A 573 -47.88 8.48 -28.77
N GLY A 574 -47.12 8.38 -27.67
CA GLY A 574 -45.71 8.73 -27.65
C GLY A 574 -44.91 7.87 -26.69
N GLN A 575 -43.63 8.21 -26.55
CA GLN A 575 -42.71 7.54 -25.65
C GLN A 575 -41.94 8.57 -24.81
N LEU A 576 -41.95 8.39 -23.50
CA LEU A 576 -41.14 9.13 -22.54
C LEU A 576 -39.73 8.56 -22.51
N VAL A 577 -38.75 9.40 -22.20
CA VAL A 577 -37.34 9.01 -22.28
C VAL A 577 -36.60 9.32 -20.98
N LEU A 578 -35.81 8.34 -20.54
CA LEU A 578 -34.79 8.50 -19.52
C LEU A 578 -33.57 9.14 -20.16
N THR A 579 -33.14 10.26 -19.60
CA THR A 579 -31.98 11.01 -20.10
C THR A 579 -30.70 10.44 -19.49
N ALA A 580 -30.66 10.21 -18.18
CA ALA A 580 -29.50 9.57 -17.57
C ALA A 580 -29.93 8.79 -16.34
N ASP A 581 -29.25 7.69 -16.10
CA ASP A 581 -29.03 7.14 -14.79
C ASP A 581 -27.59 6.65 -14.74
N ILE A 582 -26.88 6.98 -13.67
CA ILE A 582 -25.48 6.58 -13.51
C ILE A 582 -25.42 5.14 -12.97
N ASP A 583 -26.46 4.69 -12.27
CA ASP A 583 -26.63 3.34 -11.76
C ASP A 583 -26.90 2.37 -12.91
N THR A 584 -25.83 1.76 -13.42
CA THR A 584 -25.90 0.99 -14.67
C THR A 584 -26.74 -0.29 -14.61
N THR A 585 -27.07 -0.75 -13.40
CA THR A 585 -27.88 -1.95 -13.17
C THR A 585 -29.35 -1.66 -12.94
N ASP A 586 -29.70 -0.38 -12.76
CA ASP A 586 -31.06 0.01 -12.42
C ASP A 586 -31.99 -0.12 -13.61
N THR A 587 -33.25 -0.40 -13.27
CA THR A 587 -34.35 -0.41 -14.22
C THR A 587 -35.36 0.67 -13.85
N HIS A 588 -35.99 1.27 -14.87
CA HIS A 588 -36.83 2.44 -14.68
C HIS A 588 -38.27 2.18 -15.06
N THR A 589 -39.17 2.83 -14.33
CA THR A 589 -40.58 2.95 -14.69
C THR A 589 -40.98 4.42 -14.80
N PHE A 590 -41.86 4.73 -15.74
CA PHE A 590 -42.35 6.09 -15.96
C PHE A 590 -43.74 6.30 -15.38
N GLN A 591 -43.97 7.50 -14.86
CA GLN A 591 -45.26 7.91 -14.33
C GLN A 591 -45.61 9.34 -14.76
N VAL A 592 -46.90 9.59 -15.02
CA VAL A 592 -47.46 10.94 -15.22
C VAL A 592 -48.13 11.41 -13.93
N ASP A 593 -47.92 12.68 -13.54
CA ASP A 593 -48.72 13.30 -12.49
C ASP A 593 -50.09 13.68 -13.06
N ALA A 594 -51.11 12.90 -12.72
CA ALA A 594 -52.49 13.14 -13.17
C ALA A 594 -53.03 14.53 -12.79
N ASN A 595 -52.48 15.20 -11.77
CA ASN A 595 -52.91 16.54 -11.37
C ASN A 595 -52.24 17.66 -12.17
N SER A 596 -51.17 17.35 -12.91
CA SER A 596 -50.46 18.30 -13.77
C SER A 596 -51.10 18.44 -15.16
N ILE A 597 -52.00 17.52 -15.52
CA ILE A 597 -52.63 17.47 -16.83
C ILE A 597 -53.55 18.68 -17.00
N THR A 598 -53.18 19.56 -17.92
CA THR A 598 -53.91 20.79 -18.24
C THR A 598 -54.01 20.96 -19.75
N ALA A 599 -55.02 21.71 -20.19
CA ALA A 599 -55.15 22.17 -21.55
C ALA A 599 -55.35 23.68 -21.55
N THR A 600 -54.70 24.36 -22.49
CA THR A 600 -54.87 25.81 -22.67
C THR A 600 -55.28 26.12 -24.10
N LEU A 601 -56.17 27.09 -24.24
CA LEU A 601 -56.62 27.63 -25.51
C LEU A 601 -56.37 29.14 -25.48
N ASN A 602 -55.56 29.65 -26.42
CA ASN A 602 -55.10 31.04 -26.43
C ASN A 602 -54.41 31.48 -25.10
N GLY A 603 -53.78 30.53 -24.40
CA GLY A 603 -53.09 30.78 -23.13
C GLY A 603 -53.97 30.79 -21.88
N GLU A 604 -55.27 30.54 -22.02
CA GLU A 604 -56.20 30.40 -20.90
C GLU A 604 -56.55 28.92 -20.70
N GLU A 605 -56.64 28.48 -19.44
CA GLU A 605 -56.97 27.08 -19.11
C GLU A 605 -58.40 26.75 -19.52
N VAL A 606 -58.56 25.60 -20.19
CA VAL A 606 -59.83 25.08 -20.70
C VAL A 606 -60.02 23.65 -20.23
N THR A 607 -61.26 23.29 -19.91
CA THR A 607 -61.62 21.90 -19.65
C THR A 607 -61.90 21.18 -20.96
N ILE A 608 -61.07 20.19 -21.28
CA ILE A 608 -61.29 19.24 -22.38
C ILE A 608 -62.03 18.02 -21.79
N PRO A 609 -63.24 17.67 -22.28
CA PRO A 609 -63.97 16.52 -21.76
C PRO A 609 -63.16 15.21 -21.88
N GLY A 610 -63.03 14.49 -20.76
CA GLY A 610 -62.35 13.20 -20.71
C GLY A 610 -60.83 13.26 -20.87
N LEU A 611 -60.22 14.45 -20.79
CA LEU A 611 -58.77 14.61 -20.92
C LEU A 611 -58.02 13.77 -19.88
N THR A 612 -57.22 12.83 -20.36
CA THR A 612 -56.37 11.95 -19.58
C THR A 612 -55.09 11.64 -20.35
N VAL A 613 -54.04 11.31 -19.61
CA VAL A 613 -52.79 10.79 -20.15
C VAL A 613 -52.54 9.46 -19.47
N ASN A 614 -52.54 8.38 -20.25
CA ASN A 614 -52.34 7.03 -19.73
C ASN A 614 -50.96 6.53 -20.13
N ILE A 615 -50.19 6.04 -19.16
CA ILE A 615 -49.02 5.23 -19.43
C ILE A 615 -49.53 3.85 -19.89
N THR A 616 -49.28 3.50 -21.16
CA THR A 616 -49.65 2.20 -21.75
C THR A 616 -48.60 1.14 -21.47
N ASN A 617 -47.34 1.54 -21.26
CA ASN A 617 -46.27 0.69 -20.76
C ASN A 617 -45.29 1.52 -19.91
N ALA A 618 -45.21 1.20 -18.61
CA ALA A 618 -44.39 1.95 -17.67
C ALA A 618 -42.89 1.71 -17.84
N ASP A 619 -42.47 0.53 -18.31
CA ASP A 619 -41.04 0.18 -18.44
C ASP A 619 -40.44 0.89 -19.67
N THR A 620 -41.21 1.04 -20.73
CA THR A 620 -40.75 1.71 -21.97
C THR A 620 -41.11 3.18 -22.02
N GLY A 621 -41.94 3.67 -21.10
CA GLY A 621 -42.47 5.04 -21.10
C GLY A 621 -43.52 5.29 -22.19
N ALA A 622 -44.12 4.25 -22.78
CA ALA A 622 -45.16 4.42 -23.78
C ALA A 622 -46.42 5.03 -23.15
N TYR A 623 -47.00 6.04 -23.79
CA TYR A 623 -48.17 6.75 -23.31
C TYR A 623 -49.15 7.09 -24.43
N GLU A 624 -50.40 7.35 -24.04
CA GLU A 624 -51.45 7.88 -24.90
C GLU A 624 -52.10 9.11 -24.26
N VAL A 625 -52.51 10.06 -25.08
CA VAL A 625 -53.27 11.25 -24.69
C VAL A 625 -54.68 11.07 -25.23
N ILE A 626 -55.65 11.05 -24.34
CA ILE A 626 -57.07 10.86 -24.66
C ILE A 626 -57.82 12.14 -24.30
N GLY A 627 -58.71 12.59 -25.17
CA GLY A 627 -59.61 13.70 -24.89
C GLY A 627 -60.61 13.88 -26.02
N ASN A 628 -61.76 14.50 -25.71
CA ASN A 628 -62.68 15.01 -26.71
C ASN A 628 -62.36 16.48 -26.95
N PHE A 629 -61.88 16.79 -28.16
CA PHE A 629 -61.46 18.14 -28.52
C PHE A 629 -62.48 18.85 -29.41
N ASP A 630 -63.57 18.20 -29.82
CA ASP A 630 -64.59 18.63 -30.81
C ASP A 630 -65.08 20.10 -30.67
N GLN A 631 -64.87 20.74 -29.53
CA GLN A 631 -65.10 22.17 -29.35
C GLN A 631 -64.08 23.09 -30.07
N LEU A 632 -63.05 22.53 -30.72
CA LEU A 632 -62.03 23.30 -31.43
C LEU A 632 -62.44 23.47 -32.90
N ALA A 633 -62.73 24.70 -33.31
CA ALA A 633 -63.02 24.97 -34.71
C ALA A 633 -61.82 24.65 -35.62
N GLU A 634 -62.06 24.45 -36.93
CA GLU A 634 -61.01 24.21 -37.93
C GLU A 634 -59.83 25.21 -37.81
N GLY A 635 -58.65 24.68 -37.46
CA GLY A 635 -57.42 25.46 -37.32
C GLY A 635 -57.26 26.20 -35.98
N GLU A 636 -58.23 26.13 -35.07
CA GLU A 636 -58.06 26.49 -33.66
C GLU A 636 -57.17 25.46 -32.96
N THR A 637 -56.42 25.87 -31.94
CA THR A 637 -55.43 24.99 -31.30
C THR A 637 -55.52 25.00 -29.79
N ALA A 638 -55.53 23.81 -29.17
CA ALA A 638 -55.34 23.64 -27.74
C ALA A 638 -53.97 23.04 -27.44
N THR A 639 -53.26 23.58 -26.45
CA THR A 639 -52.00 23.01 -25.94
C THR A 639 -52.27 22.18 -24.70
N VAL A 640 -52.01 20.89 -24.77
CA VAL A 640 -52.02 19.98 -23.62
C VAL A 640 -50.63 19.96 -22.99
N THR A 641 -50.58 20.08 -21.67
CA THR A 641 -49.36 20.06 -20.87
C THR A 641 -49.52 19.09 -19.71
N PHE A 642 -48.51 18.26 -19.45
CA PHE A 642 -48.46 17.39 -18.28
C PHE A 642 -47.02 17.17 -17.84
N GLU A 643 -46.83 16.80 -16.58
CA GLU A 643 -45.54 16.46 -16.00
C GLU A 643 -45.38 14.94 -15.83
N TYR A 644 -44.15 14.48 -15.99
CA TYR A 644 -43.78 13.08 -15.80
C TYR A 644 -42.48 12.93 -15.00
N THR A 645 -42.32 11.76 -14.40
CA THR A 645 -41.10 11.34 -13.70
C THR A 645 -40.69 9.94 -14.15
N ALA A 646 -39.40 9.62 -14.02
CA ALA A 646 -38.90 8.26 -14.00
C ALA A 646 -38.65 7.84 -12.54
N THR A 647 -38.85 6.56 -12.23
CA THR A 647 -38.52 5.96 -10.93
C THR A 647 -37.64 4.74 -11.17
N ASP A 648 -36.44 4.73 -10.61
CA ASP A 648 -35.57 3.55 -10.59
C ASP A 648 -36.09 2.48 -9.59
N ASP A 649 -35.48 1.30 -9.59
CA ASP A 649 -35.88 0.18 -8.75
C ASP A 649 -35.07 0.03 -7.44
N SER A 650 -34.23 1.01 -7.09
CA SER A 650 -33.41 1.01 -5.88
C SER A 650 -34.22 0.99 -4.58
N GLY A 651 -35.35 1.70 -4.58
CA GLY A 651 -36.13 1.98 -3.37
C GLY A 651 -35.55 3.09 -2.49
N ALA A 652 -34.52 3.81 -2.96
CA ALA A 652 -33.91 4.94 -2.30
C ALA A 652 -34.88 6.12 -2.15
N PRO A 653 -34.65 7.06 -1.20
CA PRO A 653 -35.45 8.30 -1.12
C PRO A 653 -35.38 9.17 -2.38
N ASN A 654 -34.30 9.08 -3.15
CA ASN A 654 -34.06 9.79 -4.40
C ASN A 654 -34.32 8.93 -5.65
N ALA A 655 -35.04 7.82 -5.51
CA ALA A 655 -35.37 6.93 -6.61
C ALA A 655 -36.22 7.57 -7.73
N ILE A 656 -36.86 8.71 -7.45
CA ILE A 656 -37.75 9.41 -8.38
C ILE A 656 -37.03 10.63 -8.93
N SER A 657 -37.02 10.77 -10.26
CA SER A 657 -36.49 11.94 -10.96
C SER A 657 -37.21 13.22 -10.57
N GLU A 658 -36.55 14.37 -10.76
CA GLU A 658 -37.27 15.64 -10.82
C GLU A 658 -38.30 15.62 -11.98
N PRO A 659 -39.51 16.19 -11.81
CA PRO A 659 -40.53 16.17 -12.85
C PRO A 659 -40.14 17.04 -14.04
N LYS A 660 -40.52 16.60 -15.23
CA LYS A 660 -40.36 17.34 -16.49
C LYS A 660 -41.64 17.40 -17.28
N THR A 661 -41.73 18.39 -18.15
CA THR A 661 -42.96 18.73 -18.85
C THR A 661 -42.99 18.11 -20.24
N VAL A 662 -44.14 17.56 -20.61
CA VAL A 662 -44.50 17.23 -21.98
C VAL A 662 -45.50 18.25 -22.50
N THR A 663 -45.26 18.80 -23.69
CA THR A 663 -46.18 19.71 -24.37
C THR A 663 -46.55 19.19 -25.75
N LEU A 664 -47.84 19.23 -26.08
CA LEU A 664 -48.36 18.95 -27.42
C LEU A 664 -49.52 19.88 -27.76
N THR A 665 -49.67 20.19 -29.03
CA THR A 665 -50.67 21.09 -29.59
C THR A 665 -51.59 20.30 -30.50
N VAL A 666 -52.88 20.33 -30.18
CA VAL A 666 -53.97 19.70 -30.92
C VAL A 666 -54.65 20.76 -31.77
N THR A 667 -54.82 20.48 -33.06
CA THR A 667 -55.49 21.37 -34.01
C THR A 667 -56.88 20.87 -34.32
N GLY A 668 -57.87 21.74 -34.19
CA GLY A 668 -59.27 21.48 -34.51
C GLY A 668 -59.47 21.15 -35.99
N THR A 669 -60.44 20.29 -36.26
CA THR A 669 -60.85 19.87 -37.60
C THR A 669 -62.31 20.22 -37.79
N ASN A 670 -62.73 20.55 -39.02
CA ASN A 670 -64.15 20.83 -39.25
C ASN A 670 -64.97 19.53 -39.10
N ASP A 671 -65.79 19.48 -38.05
CA ASP A 671 -66.65 18.35 -37.75
C ASP A 671 -67.81 18.24 -38.73
N THR A 672 -68.34 17.02 -38.86
CA THR A 672 -69.52 16.81 -39.70
C THR A 672 -70.78 17.07 -38.88
N PRO A 673 -71.63 18.04 -39.27
CA PRO A 673 -72.84 18.32 -38.52
C PRO A 673 -73.75 17.10 -38.48
N THR A 674 -74.21 16.77 -37.28
CA THR A 674 -75.09 15.63 -37.02
C THR A 674 -76.55 16.09 -36.89
N PHE A 675 -77.46 15.24 -37.36
CA PHE A 675 -78.89 15.41 -37.14
C PHE A 675 -79.30 14.57 -35.93
N SER A 676 -79.69 15.21 -34.82
CA SER A 676 -80.27 14.49 -33.69
C SER A 676 -81.79 14.70 -33.68
N THR A 677 -82.54 13.62 -33.87
CA THR A 677 -83.99 13.63 -33.69
C THR A 677 -84.34 12.68 -32.56
N GLY A 678 -84.92 13.20 -31.46
CA GLY A 678 -85.72 12.33 -30.60
C GLY A 678 -86.83 11.68 -31.45
N ALA A 679 -87.13 10.40 -31.21
CA ALA A 679 -88.10 9.66 -32.02
C ALA A 679 -89.42 10.43 -32.18
N GLY A 680 -89.80 10.76 -33.42
CA GLY A 680 -91.03 11.48 -33.76
C GLY A 680 -90.93 13.00 -33.84
N ALA A 681 -89.74 13.60 -33.68
CA ALA A 681 -89.55 15.06 -33.75
C ALA A 681 -89.60 15.63 -35.19
N ASP A 682 -89.22 14.81 -36.17
CA ASP A 682 -89.28 15.07 -37.61
C ASP A 682 -90.57 14.53 -38.26
N GLU A 683 -91.43 13.85 -37.49
CA GLU A 683 -92.69 13.30 -37.99
C GLU A 683 -93.79 14.38 -38.06
N GLY A 684 -94.46 14.44 -39.21
CA GLY A 684 -95.64 15.26 -39.43
C GLY A 684 -96.79 14.42 -39.98
N SER A 685 -98.02 14.65 -39.50
CA SER A 685 -99.22 14.02 -40.09
C SER A 685 -100.09 15.05 -40.81
N VAL A 686 -100.86 14.57 -41.81
CA VAL A 686 -101.91 15.33 -42.51
C VAL A 686 -103.17 14.48 -42.60
N THR A 687 -104.36 15.09 -42.66
CA THR A 687 -105.65 14.39 -42.80
C THR A 687 -106.32 14.80 -44.11
N GLU A 688 -106.65 13.82 -44.97
CA GLU A 688 -106.96 14.02 -46.40
C GLU A 688 -108.34 14.67 -46.72
N ASP A 689 -109.24 14.84 -45.75
CA ASP A 689 -110.64 15.25 -46.01
C ASP A 689 -111.05 16.55 -45.28
N ALA A 690 -110.18 17.56 -45.33
CA ALA A 690 -110.50 18.89 -44.83
C ALA A 690 -111.39 19.65 -45.82
N THR A 691 -112.44 20.32 -45.32
CA THR A 691 -113.41 21.11 -46.12
C THR A 691 -112.79 22.28 -46.90
N ASN A 692 -111.51 22.59 -46.65
CA ASN A 692 -110.69 23.51 -47.42
C ASN A 692 -109.25 22.95 -47.50
N PRO A 693 -108.82 22.36 -48.63
CA PRO A 693 -107.64 21.50 -48.67
C PRO A 693 -106.35 22.31 -48.79
N THR A 694 -105.83 22.78 -47.67
CA THR A 694 -104.42 23.13 -47.54
C THR A 694 -103.80 22.17 -46.53
N LEU A 695 -103.22 21.07 -47.03
CA LEU A 695 -102.50 20.12 -46.20
C LEU A 695 -101.10 20.67 -45.94
N SER A 696 -100.83 21.09 -44.72
CA SER A 696 -99.50 21.46 -44.25
C SER A 696 -99.16 20.65 -43.01
N THR A 697 -97.95 20.12 -42.94
CA THR A 697 -97.42 19.50 -41.72
C THR A 697 -96.11 20.18 -41.36
N THR A 698 -95.72 20.10 -40.09
CA THR A 698 -94.51 20.71 -39.55
C THR A 698 -93.81 19.68 -38.68
N GLY A 699 -92.52 19.46 -38.91
CA GLY A 699 -91.60 18.77 -38.02
C GLY A 699 -90.44 19.70 -37.68
N THR A 700 -89.68 19.37 -36.63
CA THR A 700 -88.46 20.12 -36.26
C THR A 700 -87.25 19.23 -36.49
N LEU A 701 -86.34 19.68 -37.34
CA LEU A 701 -85.01 19.08 -37.49
C LEU A 701 -84.05 19.84 -36.57
N VAL A 702 -83.37 19.13 -35.67
CA VAL A 702 -82.28 19.69 -34.88
C VAL A 702 -80.99 19.28 -35.56
N VAL A 703 -80.17 20.27 -35.89
CA VAL A 703 -78.81 20.11 -36.38
C VAL A 703 -77.91 20.52 -35.23
N SER A 704 -76.96 19.66 -34.88
CA SER A 704 -75.86 19.96 -33.97
C SER A 704 -74.57 19.84 -34.77
N ASP A 705 -73.77 20.88 -34.75
CA ASP A 705 -72.36 20.80 -35.14
C ASP A 705 -71.55 20.70 -33.84
N GLU A 706 -70.51 19.87 -33.81
CA GLU A 706 -69.70 19.72 -32.60
C GLU A 706 -68.74 20.92 -32.45
N ASP A 707 -68.40 21.58 -33.56
CA ASP A 707 -67.64 22.84 -33.68
C ASP A 707 -68.34 24.11 -33.10
N ASP A 708 -69.66 24.09 -32.81
CA ASP A 708 -70.53 25.30 -32.69
C ASP A 708 -71.17 25.55 -31.31
#